data_AF-A0A964R4Q8-F1
#
_entry.id   AF-A0A964R4Q8-F1
#
_cell.length_a   1.000
_cell.length_b   1.000
_cell.length_c   1.000
_cell.angle_alpha   90.00
_cell.angle_beta   90.00
_cell.angle_gamma   90.00
#
_symmetry.space_group_name_H-M   'P 1'
#
loop_
_entity.id
_entity.type
_entity.pdbx_description
1 polymer ?
#
loop_
_entity_poly.entity_id
_entity_poly.type
_entity_poly.pdbx_seq_one_letter_code
_entity_poly.pdbx_strand_id
1 'polypeptide(L)'
;MVPCVKNTPEAIINQVHQDSFIFLQNEYNTVMASKKIIKKRWFFILVILLAAFTVAVALMFFSFELTYAHTFYPGVKINNQAVAGKTYEQVAREFKEKTDALEKTGLTLVFEGKSNTSNIIIPATATGLTPDAVVEYFSLQPTQETIKRAYDFGHSGGLAKKLKEQFSLVVGRNFVIPVSASRESIESLIARETSRHFDAQIPAQFSFDENGQAIIISETPGEKIDIEKATDLVLQKLLNLQTEPLTFKLQSEVPYTTQEKLEPFLALANQLATLPGIVFSYEDYTWRVKGITLAKWLTLKPMPDEGHQIVVDDKKLEAFLNEHVAAYINNPVENSRFEMQEGKLAEVSVGTPGNVVDVVKTMTSVSEALEKFKRGEGKNAAINISLETIASDPQITRETIAKYHIKDLVGRAVTDFAGGTKDRQHNIETGVAKITGMLLAPGQEFSTVNAIGAITKETGFVEEFVINKDQTIKEIGGGLCQVSTTLFRTALNAGLPITERVNHKYVVPYYGPGLDATIYEPHPDFRFVNDTKNYMLVQGSANHNKVIFEFYGVADGRIAEVSTPVLSNEIPVPPDRYIASPTMPTGKITCTTSTYRGITADATYTVTYPDGTIKKDVFRSVYQAWPKVCLIGTAPIPPQ
;
A
#
# COMPACT_ATOMS: atom_id res chain seq x y z
N MET A 1 -30.04 121.33 -64.43
CA MET A 1 -30.01 121.00 -62.99
C MET A 1 -29.97 119.48 -62.86
N VAL A 2 -29.37 118.99 -61.76
CA VAL A 2 -29.02 117.59 -61.42
C VAL A 2 -27.54 117.25 -61.73
N PRO A 3 -26.66 117.17 -60.71
CA PRO A 3 -25.34 116.58 -60.85
C PRO A 3 -25.36 115.07 -60.59
N CYS A 4 -24.41 114.39 -61.26
CA CYS A 4 -24.02 113.00 -61.12
C CYS A 4 -23.89 112.49 -59.68
N VAL A 5 -24.50 111.34 -59.38
CA VAL A 5 -24.00 110.42 -58.35
C VAL A 5 -23.17 109.35 -59.07
N LYS A 6 -21.84 109.44 -58.92
CA LYS A 6 -20.92 108.35 -59.24
C LYS A 6 -21.13 107.24 -58.21
N ASN A 7 -21.78 106.14 -58.58
CA ASN A 7 -21.55 104.88 -57.88
C ASN A 7 -20.22 104.33 -58.39
N THR A 8 -19.21 104.29 -57.52
CA THR A 8 -17.90 103.72 -57.82
C THR A 8 -18.01 102.19 -57.98
N PRO A 9 -17.18 101.55 -58.83
CA PRO A 9 -17.16 100.10 -59.00
C PRO A 9 -17.00 99.32 -57.68
N GLU A 10 -16.32 99.90 -56.67
CA GLU A 10 -16.14 99.32 -55.35
C GLU A 10 -17.44 99.10 -54.57
N ALA A 11 -18.46 99.94 -54.74
CA ALA A 11 -19.71 99.81 -54.00
C ALA A 11 -20.56 98.63 -54.48
N ILE A 12 -20.54 98.34 -55.79
CA ILE A 12 -21.25 97.20 -56.39
C ILE A 12 -20.48 95.90 -56.10
N ILE A 13 -19.15 95.92 -56.15
CA ILE A 13 -18.30 94.75 -55.85
C ILE A 13 -18.43 94.35 -54.37
N ASN A 14 -18.44 95.30 -53.43
CA ASN A 14 -18.62 94.99 -52.01
C ASN A 14 -20.00 94.42 -51.68
N GLN A 15 -21.06 94.88 -52.35
CA GLN A 15 -22.40 94.34 -52.14
C GLN A 15 -22.56 92.93 -52.73
N VAL A 16 -22.01 92.68 -53.92
CA VAL A 16 -21.97 91.33 -54.52
C VAL A 16 -21.10 90.37 -53.69
N HIS A 17 -19.99 90.84 -53.11
CA HIS A 17 -19.18 90.03 -52.18
C HIS A 17 -19.89 89.76 -50.86
N GLN A 18 -20.61 90.73 -50.28
CA GLN A 18 -21.40 90.51 -49.06
C GLN A 18 -22.55 89.52 -49.30
N ASP A 19 -23.29 89.66 -50.40
CA ASP A 19 -24.40 88.76 -50.73
C ASP A 19 -23.90 87.35 -51.06
N SER A 20 -22.76 87.23 -51.76
CA SER A 20 -22.11 85.94 -52.02
C SER A 20 -21.57 85.29 -50.73
N PHE A 21 -21.03 86.08 -49.81
CA PHE A 21 -20.54 85.58 -48.52
C PHE A 21 -21.70 85.16 -47.61
N ILE A 22 -22.81 85.90 -47.60
CA ILE A 22 -24.04 85.54 -46.87
C ILE A 22 -24.66 84.28 -47.47
N PHE A 23 -24.69 84.14 -48.80
CA PHE A 23 -25.18 82.94 -49.48
C PHE A 23 -24.33 81.71 -49.15
N LEU A 24 -22.99 81.82 -49.24
CA LEU A 24 -22.06 80.75 -48.88
C LEU A 24 -22.10 80.40 -47.38
N GLN A 25 -22.27 81.39 -46.51
CA GLN A 25 -22.43 81.19 -45.07
C GLN A 25 -23.75 80.47 -44.75
N ASN A 26 -24.83 80.82 -45.45
CA ASN A 26 -26.12 80.11 -45.32
C ASN A 26 -26.03 78.69 -45.87
N GLU A 27 -25.43 78.45 -47.04
CA GLU A 27 -25.19 77.09 -47.54
C GLU A 27 -24.32 76.27 -46.58
N TYR A 28 -23.23 76.84 -46.08
CA TYR A 28 -22.37 76.18 -45.10
C TYR A 28 -23.14 75.84 -43.81
N ASN A 29 -23.92 76.77 -43.27
CA ASN A 29 -24.74 76.54 -42.08
C ASN A 29 -25.85 75.49 -42.33
N THR A 30 -26.42 75.45 -43.53
CA THR A 30 -27.45 74.48 -43.92
C THR A 30 -26.84 73.08 -44.08
N VAL A 31 -25.66 72.97 -44.70
CA VAL A 31 -24.88 71.72 -44.82
C VAL A 31 -24.38 71.24 -43.45
N MET A 32 -23.96 72.15 -42.57
CA MET A 32 -23.52 71.82 -41.20
C MET A 32 -24.68 71.41 -40.31
N ALA A 33 -25.84 72.07 -40.41
CA ALA A 33 -27.08 71.67 -39.73
C ALA A 33 -27.56 70.29 -40.23
N SER A 34 -27.53 70.05 -41.54
CA SER A 34 -27.79 68.75 -42.17
C SER A 34 -26.86 67.66 -41.63
N LYS A 35 -25.54 67.88 -41.59
CA LYS A 35 -24.56 66.93 -41.02
C LYS A 35 -24.80 66.68 -39.52
N LYS A 36 -25.22 67.69 -38.75
CA LYS A 36 -25.55 67.56 -37.31
C LYS A 36 -26.84 66.74 -37.10
N ILE A 37 -27.83 66.92 -37.95
CA ILE A 37 -29.09 66.14 -37.97
C ILE A 37 -28.82 64.69 -38.40
N ILE A 38 -27.98 64.47 -39.41
CA ILE A 38 -27.55 63.14 -39.85
C ILE A 38 -26.76 62.41 -38.76
N LYS A 39 -25.80 63.09 -38.09
CA LYS A 39 -25.07 62.50 -36.95
C LYS A 39 -25.99 62.18 -35.76
N LYS A 40 -26.96 63.05 -35.44
CA LYS A 40 -27.98 62.76 -34.42
C LYS A 40 -28.85 61.56 -34.81
N ARG A 41 -29.29 61.47 -36.08
CA ARG A 41 -30.04 60.32 -36.60
C ARG A 41 -29.26 59.02 -36.50
N TRP A 42 -27.99 59.01 -36.91
CA TRP A 42 -27.11 57.84 -36.77
C TRP A 42 -26.85 57.47 -35.32
N PHE A 43 -26.70 58.46 -34.43
CA PHE A 43 -26.60 58.21 -32.99
C PHE A 43 -27.88 57.58 -32.43
N PHE A 44 -29.06 58.09 -32.80
CA PHE A 44 -30.35 57.49 -32.41
C PHE A 44 -30.53 56.08 -32.98
N ILE A 45 -30.16 55.85 -34.25
CA ILE A 45 -30.17 54.51 -34.86
C ILE A 45 -29.21 53.57 -34.12
N LEU A 46 -28.01 54.02 -33.77
CA LEU A 46 -27.04 53.23 -33.00
C LEU A 46 -27.57 52.89 -31.60
N VAL A 47 -28.21 53.84 -30.91
CA VAL A 47 -28.84 53.60 -29.60
C VAL A 47 -30.01 52.62 -29.71
N ILE A 48 -30.84 52.72 -30.75
CA ILE A 48 -31.92 51.77 -31.02
C ILE A 48 -31.37 50.38 -31.34
N LEU A 49 -30.31 50.28 -32.16
CA LEU A 49 -29.64 49.02 -32.47
C LEU A 49 -28.98 48.41 -31.23
N LEU A 50 -28.35 49.21 -30.38
CA LEU A 50 -27.76 48.77 -29.12
C LEU A 50 -28.85 48.27 -28.16
N ALA A 51 -29.96 49.01 -28.04
CA ALA A 51 -31.10 48.61 -27.23
C ALA A 51 -31.72 47.30 -27.76
N ALA A 52 -31.96 47.19 -29.06
CA ALA A 52 -32.48 45.98 -29.70
C ALA A 52 -31.52 44.79 -29.50
N PHE A 53 -30.21 45.01 -29.60
CA PHE A 53 -29.19 44.01 -29.31
C PHE A 53 -29.22 43.57 -27.85
N THR A 54 -29.31 44.51 -26.90
CA THR A 54 -29.41 44.16 -25.47
C THR A 54 -30.67 43.39 -25.15
N VAL A 55 -31.80 43.72 -25.77
CA VAL A 55 -33.06 42.96 -25.63
C VAL A 55 -32.93 41.57 -26.23
N ALA A 56 -32.31 41.44 -27.41
CA ALA A 56 -32.07 40.14 -28.04
C ALA A 56 -31.17 39.25 -27.20
N VAL A 57 -30.10 39.80 -26.61
CA VAL A 57 -29.21 39.08 -25.68
C VAL A 57 -29.95 38.67 -24.41
N ALA A 58 -30.78 39.56 -23.84
CA ALA A 58 -31.59 39.25 -22.66
C ALA A 58 -32.64 38.16 -22.94
N LEU A 59 -33.29 38.19 -24.11
CA LEU A 59 -34.22 37.15 -24.55
C LEU A 59 -33.51 35.81 -24.78
N MET A 60 -32.32 35.83 -25.39
CA MET A 60 -31.51 34.63 -25.58
C MET A 60 -31.08 34.03 -24.23
N PHE A 61 -30.63 34.85 -23.30
CA PHE A 61 -30.28 34.44 -21.94
C PHE A 61 -31.50 33.86 -21.21
N PHE A 62 -32.65 34.54 -21.27
CA PHE A 62 -33.88 34.07 -20.62
C PHE A 62 -34.39 32.76 -21.24
N SER A 63 -34.33 32.64 -22.57
CA SER A 63 -34.66 31.40 -23.27
C SER A 63 -33.72 30.27 -22.87
N PHE A 64 -32.42 30.54 -22.73
CA PHE A 64 -31.44 29.57 -22.26
C PHE A 64 -31.72 29.11 -20.83
N GLU A 65 -32.01 30.04 -19.92
CA GLU A 65 -32.41 29.72 -18.53
C GLU A 65 -33.69 28.88 -18.47
N LEU A 66 -34.71 29.21 -19.27
CA LEU A 66 -35.94 28.40 -19.34
C LEU A 66 -35.69 27.00 -19.90
N THR A 67 -34.82 26.86 -20.90
CA THR A 67 -34.53 25.57 -21.55
C THR A 67 -33.84 24.61 -20.57
N TYR A 68 -32.99 25.13 -19.68
CA TYR A 68 -32.17 24.32 -18.77
C TYR A 68 -32.55 24.47 -17.30
N ALA A 69 -33.72 25.05 -16.97
CA ALA A 69 -34.12 25.39 -15.60
C ALA A 69 -34.05 24.23 -14.58
N HIS A 70 -34.16 22.99 -15.05
CA HIS A 70 -34.14 21.77 -14.23
C HIS A 70 -33.09 20.75 -14.69
N THR A 71 -32.17 21.17 -15.55
CA THR A 71 -31.17 20.28 -16.16
C THR A 71 -29.78 20.90 -16.12
N PHE A 72 -28.75 20.05 -16.21
CA PHE A 72 -27.38 20.54 -16.31
C PHE A 72 -27.17 21.30 -17.63
N TYR A 73 -26.45 22.42 -17.56
CA TYR A 73 -26.13 23.20 -18.76
C TYR A 73 -25.18 22.46 -19.72
N PRO A 74 -25.23 22.77 -21.02
CA PRO A 74 -24.21 22.37 -21.99
C PRO A 74 -22.79 22.74 -21.51
N GLY A 75 -21.84 21.83 -21.71
CA GLY A 75 -20.44 22.01 -21.29
C GLY A 75 -20.11 21.52 -19.88
N VAL A 76 -21.10 21.18 -19.04
CA VAL A 76 -20.86 20.55 -17.73
C VAL A 76 -20.53 19.06 -17.91
N LYS A 77 -19.42 18.64 -17.32
CA LYS A 77 -18.99 17.23 -17.24
C LYS A 77 -18.73 16.85 -15.79
N ILE A 78 -18.99 15.59 -15.44
CA ILE A 78 -18.58 14.99 -14.16
C ILE A 78 -17.72 13.77 -14.46
N ASN A 79 -16.50 13.71 -13.92
CA ASN A 79 -15.50 12.68 -14.19
C ASN A 79 -15.33 12.40 -15.69
N ASN A 80 -15.23 13.48 -16.48
CA ASN A 80 -15.16 13.53 -17.95
C ASN A 80 -16.41 13.08 -18.72
N GLN A 81 -17.49 12.70 -18.04
CA GLN A 81 -18.75 12.29 -18.65
C GLN A 81 -19.68 13.50 -18.82
N ALA A 82 -20.25 13.69 -20.01
CA ALA A 82 -21.17 14.79 -20.28
C ALA A 82 -22.53 14.54 -19.60
N VAL A 83 -23.02 15.54 -18.86
CA VAL A 83 -24.30 15.45 -18.12
C VAL A 83 -25.33 16.47 -18.59
N ALA A 84 -24.99 17.28 -19.58
CA ALA A 84 -25.85 18.32 -20.14
C ALA A 84 -27.23 17.78 -20.54
N GLY A 85 -28.29 18.51 -20.20
CA GLY A 85 -29.68 18.16 -20.52
C GLY A 85 -30.31 17.08 -19.63
N LYS A 86 -29.56 16.45 -18.72
CA LYS A 86 -30.11 15.53 -17.70
C LYS A 86 -30.57 16.30 -16.47
N THR A 87 -31.53 15.77 -15.70
CA THR A 87 -31.91 16.37 -14.40
C THR A 87 -30.93 15.99 -13.30
N TYR A 88 -30.98 16.70 -12.16
CA TYR A 88 -30.19 16.35 -10.97
C TYR A 88 -30.41 14.90 -10.54
N GLU A 89 -31.66 14.44 -10.47
CA GLU A 89 -32.02 13.09 -10.01
C GLU A 89 -31.57 11.99 -10.97
N GLN A 90 -31.56 12.28 -12.28
CA GLN A 90 -31.06 11.35 -13.28
C GLN A 90 -29.54 11.15 -13.12
N VAL A 91 -28.79 12.23 -12.99
CA VAL A 91 -27.33 12.19 -12.80
C VAL A 91 -26.97 11.59 -11.44
N ALA A 92 -27.64 11.98 -10.37
CA ALA A 92 -27.41 11.43 -9.04
C ALA A 92 -27.60 9.92 -9.00
N ARG A 93 -28.64 9.40 -9.66
CA ARG A 93 -28.90 7.96 -9.76
C ARG A 93 -27.84 7.24 -10.58
N GLU A 94 -27.52 7.75 -11.77
CA GLU A 94 -26.53 7.14 -12.67
C GLU A 94 -25.15 7.03 -12.01
N PHE A 95 -24.70 8.10 -11.36
CA PHE A 95 -23.41 8.10 -10.67
C PHE A 95 -23.44 7.25 -9.41
N LYS A 96 -24.56 7.22 -8.67
CA LYS A 96 -24.73 6.31 -7.53
C LYS A 96 -24.66 4.84 -7.97
N GLU A 97 -25.33 4.46 -9.05
CA GLU A 97 -25.28 3.10 -9.59
C GLU A 97 -23.85 2.72 -9.99
N LYS A 98 -23.09 3.65 -10.61
CA LYS A 98 -21.68 3.43 -10.97
C LYS A 98 -20.77 3.28 -9.74
N THR A 99 -20.92 4.13 -8.72
CA THR A 99 -20.11 4.04 -7.50
C THR A 99 -20.46 2.81 -6.68
N ASP A 100 -21.75 2.51 -6.50
CA ASP A 100 -22.21 1.30 -5.80
C ASP A 100 -21.70 0.04 -6.50
N ALA A 101 -21.67 0.02 -7.84
CA ALA A 101 -21.11 -1.09 -8.60
C ALA A 101 -19.61 -1.24 -8.32
N LEU A 102 -18.83 -0.17 -8.42
CA LEU A 102 -17.38 -0.23 -8.15
C LEU A 102 -17.06 -0.64 -6.71
N GLU A 103 -17.78 -0.12 -5.71
CA GLU A 103 -17.56 -0.49 -4.31
C GLU A 103 -17.96 -1.94 -4.02
N LYS A 104 -19.04 -2.43 -4.62
CA LYS A 104 -19.58 -3.78 -4.34
C LYS A 104 -18.89 -4.87 -5.15
N THR A 105 -18.64 -4.64 -6.44
CA THR A 105 -18.09 -5.66 -7.35
C THR A 105 -16.61 -5.47 -7.65
N GLY A 106 -16.05 -4.31 -7.33
CA GLY A 106 -14.68 -3.97 -7.73
C GLY A 106 -14.56 -3.70 -9.23
N LEU A 107 -13.33 -3.45 -9.66
CA LEU A 107 -12.96 -3.34 -11.07
C LEU A 107 -12.39 -4.67 -11.57
N THR A 108 -13.00 -5.24 -12.61
CA THR A 108 -12.55 -6.49 -13.20
C THR A 108 -11.43 -6.25 -14.22
N LEU A 109 -10.33 -6.96 -14.04
CA LEU A 109 -9.23 -7.08 -14.99
C LEU A 109 -9.28 -8.49 -15.60
N VAL A 110 -9.22 -8.56 -16.92
CA VAL A 110 -9.18 -9.80 -17.68
C VAL A 110 -7.79 -9.94 -18.28
N PHE A 111 -7.08 -10.97 -17.84
CA PHE A 111 -5.74 -11.26 -18.30
C PHE A 111 -5.80 -12.44 -19.26
N GLU A 112 -5.51 -12.18 -20.53
CA GLU A 112 -5.46 -13.17 -21.60
C GLU A 112 -4.02 -13.66 -21.77
N GLY A 113 -3.74 -14.85 -21.23
CA GLY A 113 -2.53 -15.60 -21.51
C GLY A 113 -2.67 -16.46 -22.76
N LYS A 114 -1.63 -17.22 -23.10
CA LYS A 114 -1.60 -18.11 -24.27
C LYS A 114 -2.56 -19.29 -24.16
N SER A 115 -2.71 -19.85 -22.97
CA SER A 115 -3.46 -21.09 -22.72
C SER A 115 -4.65 -20.90 -21.77
N ASN A 116 -4.69 -19.80 -21.03
CA ASN A 116 -5.69 -19.52 -20.03
C ASN A 116 -6.08 -18.03 -20.01
N THR A 117 -7.29 -17.76 -19.50
CA THR A 117 -7.75 -16.41 -19.19
C THR A 117 -8.04 -16.35 -17.71
N SER A 118 -7.49 -15.35 -17.02
CA SER A 118 -7.72 -15.13 -15.59
C SER A 118 -8.44 -13.81 -15.37
N ASN A 119 -9.47 -13.85 -14.53
CA ASN A 119 -10.20 -12.66 -14.11
C ASN A 119 -9.74 -12.27 -12.72
N ILE A 120 -9.12 -11.10 -12.61
CA ILE A 120 -8.65 -10.54 -11.35
C ILE A 120 -9.55 -9.36 -11.01
N ILE A 121 -10.13 -9.37 -9.81
CA ILE A 121 -10.97 -8.27 -9.33
C ILE A 121 -10.10 -7.40 -8.44
N ILE A 122 -10.09 -6.09 -8.70
CA ILE A 122 -9.59 -5.09 -7.74
C ILE A 122 -10.79 -4.66 -6.90
N PRO A 123 -10.97 -5.18 -5.68
CA PRO A 123 -12.04 -4.73 -4.81
C PRO A 123 -11.68 -3.36 -4.22
N ALA A 124 -12.67 -2.62 -3.70
CA ALA A 124 -12.40 -1.41 -2.93
C ALA A 124 -11.49 -1.72 -1.71
N THR A 125 -11.76 -2.86 -1.06
CA THR A 125 -10.97 -3.39 0.07
C THR A 125 -10.83 -4.91 -0.04
N ALA A 126 -9.69 -5.48 0.34
CA ALA A 126 -9.54 -6.93 0.53
C ALA A 126 -8.81 -7.27 1.82
N THR A 127 -9.02 -8.48 2.32
CA THR A 127 -8.11 -9.10 3.29
C THR A 127 -6.76 -9.35 2.61
N GLY A 128 -5.68 -8.83 3.20
CA GLY A 128 -4.31 -8.94 2.74
C GLY A 128 -3.75 -10.35 2.91
N LEU A 129 -2.43 -10.45 2.88
CA LEU A 129 -1.71 -11.73 2.99
C LEU A 129 -2.00 -12.45 4.32
N THR A 130 -2.40 -11.70 5.35
CA THR A 130 -2.94 -12.22 6.60
C THR A 130 -4.46 -12.01 6.63
N PRO A 131 -5.25 -12.96 7.18
CA PRO A 131 -6.70 -12.89 7.23
C PRO A 131 -7.31 -11.61 7.83
N ASP A 132 -6.52 -10.81 8.54
CA ASP A 132 -7.02 -9.66 9.31
C ASP A 132 -6.35 -8.31 8.95
N ALA A 133 -5.55 -8.24 7.88
CA ALA A 133 -5.10 -6.96 7.33
C ALA A 133 -6.09 -6.52 6.24
N VAL A 134 -6.82 -5.41 6.41
CA VAL A 134 -7.69 -4.90 5.33
C VAL A 134 -6.89 -3.92 4.48
N VAL A 135 -6.57 -4.30 3.25
CA VAL A 135 -5.94 -3.43 2.26
C VAL A 135 -7.03 -2.67 1.53
N GLU A 136 -7.03 -1.34 1.63
CA GLU A 136 -7.87 -0.45 0.83
C GLU A 136 -7.16 -0.14 -0.49
N TYR A 137 -7.71 -0.61 -1.61
CA TYR A 137 -7.16 -0.34 -2.94
C TYR A 137 -7.69 0.97 -3.50
N PHE A 138 -8.96 1.26 -3.25
CA PHE A 138 -9.57 2.55 -3.59
C PHE A 138 -10.80 2.85 -2.72
N SER A 139 -11.09 4.14 -2.52
CA SER A 139 -12.34 4.64 -1.95
C SER A 139 -12.91 5.79 -2.75
N LEU A 140 -14.25 5.84 -2.79
CA LEU A 140 -15.01 6.87 -3.49
C LEU A 140 -15.56 7.85 -2.45
N GLN A 141 -15.28 9.14 -2.63
CA GLN A 141 -15.82 10.19 -1.74
C GLN A 141 -17.31 10.47 -2.07
N PRO A 142 -18.07 11.11 -1.15
CA PRO A 142 -19.50 11.36 -1.34
C PRO A 142 -19.82 12.02 -2.69
N THR A 143 -20.57 11.30 -3.54
CA THR A 143 -20.89 11.72 -4.91
C THR A 143 -21.82 12.93 -4.98
N GLN A 144 -22.72 13.08 -4.00
CA GLN A 144 -23.79 14.09 -4.05
C GLN A 144 -23.27 15.53 -3.98
N GLU A 145 -22.23 15.82 -3.19
CA GLU A 145 -21.70 17.18 -3.08
C GLU A 145 -21.11 17.68 -4.39
N THR A 146 -20.41 16.80 -5.12
CA THR A 146 -19.82 17.14 -6.41
C THR A 146 -20.89 17.29 -7.48
N ILE A 147 -21.90 16.42 -7.49
CA ILE A 147 -23.05 16.52 -8.41
C ILE A 147 -23.82 17.81 -8.14
N LYS A 148 -24.04 18.17 -6.86
CA LYS A 148 -24.67 19.42 -6.47
C LYS A 148 -23.86 20.64 -6.91
N ARG A 149 -22.54 20.65 -6.70
CA ARG A 149 -21.66 21.73 -7.18
C ARG A 149 -21.69 21.87 -8.70
N ALA A 150 -21.72 20.75 -9.42
CA ALA A 150 -21.82 20.74 -10.88
C ALA A 150 -23.18 21.26 -11.36
N TYR A 151 -24.27 20.95 -10.64
CA TYR A 151 -25.62 21.42 -10.94
C TYR A 151 -25.76 22.90 -10.63
N ASP A 152 -25.28 23.35 -9.48
CA ASP A 152 -25.37 24.74 -9.03
C ASP A 152 -24.52 25.72 -9.88
N PHE A 153 -23.60 25.20 -10.71
CA PHE A 153 -22.68 25.98 -11.52
C PHE A 153 -23.43 26.67 -12.68
N GLY A 154 -23.50 28.00 -12.64
CA GLY A 154 -24.33 28.81 -13.54
C GLY A 154 -25.79 28.94 -13.11
N HIS A 155 -26.29 28.04 -12.25
CA HIS A 155 -27.68 28.01 -11.77
C HIS A 155 -27.89 28.81 -10.47
N SER A 156 -26.82 29.03 -9.69
CA SER A 156 -26.89 29.61 -8.35
C SER A 156 -26.10 30.92 -8.20
N GLY A 157 -26.48 31.76 -7.23
CA GLY A 157 -25.84 33.04 -6.93
C GLY A 157 -26.40 34.23 -7.73
N GLY A 158 -25.72 35.38 -7.63
CA GLY A 158 -26.15 36.63 -8.29
C GLY A 158 -25.95 36.61 -9.81
N LEU A 159 -26.67 37.50 -10.53
CA LEU A 159 -26.70 37.57 -12.00
C LEU A 159 -25.29 37.62 -12.64
N ALA A 160 -24.39 38.42 -12.09
CA ALA A 160 -23.02 38.55 -12.59
C ALA A 160 -22.21 37.23 -12.48
N LYS A 161 -22.43 36.46 -11.39
CA LYS A 161 -21.79 35.16 -11.19
C LYS A 161 -22.33 34.13 -12.18
N LYS A 162 -23.66 34.05 -12.32
CA LYS A 162 -24.32 33.14 -13.27
C LYS A 162 -23.84 33.36 -14.70
N LEU A 163 -23.85 34.61 -15.17
CA LEU A 163 -23.38 34.96 -16.52
C LEU A 163 -21.92 34.58 -16.74
N LYS A 164 -21.04 34.83 -15.76
CA LYS A 164 -19.62 34.47 -15.85
C LYS A 164 -19.43 32.95 -15.93
N GLU A 165 -20.13 32.20 -15.09
CA GLU A 165 -20.05 30.74 -15.05
C GLU A 165 -20.62 30.13 -16.34
N GLN A 166 -21.78 30.59 -16.81
CA GLN A 166 -22.37 30.14 -18.07
C GLN A 166 -21.48 30.44 -19.28
N PHE A 167 -20.84 31.62 -19.34
CA PHE A 167 -19.89 31.93 -20.42
C PHE A 167 -18.66 31.02 -20.37
N SER A 168 -18.21 30.61 -19.18
CA SER A 168 -17.10 29.68 -19.03
C SER A 168 -17.42 28.26 -19.53
N LEU A 169 -18.70 27.88 -19.58
CA LEU A 169 -19.14 26.57 -20.08
C LEU A 169 -18.97 26.40 -21.60
N VAL A 170 -18.72 27.48 -22.35
CA VAL A 170 -18.38 27.39 -23.79
C VAL A 170 -17.12 26.55 -24.02
N VAL A 171 -16.16 26.60 -23.10
CA VAL A 171 -14.93 25.80 -23.13
C VAL A 171 -15.10 24.45 -22.40
N GLY A 172 -16.25 24.27 -21.74
CA GLY A 172 -16.58 23.14 -20.89
C GLY A 172 -15.93 23.20 -19.51
N ARG A 173 -16.57 22.57 -18.52
CA ARG A 173 -16.05 22.45 -17.16
C ARG A 173 -16.25 21.04 -16.63
N ASN A 174 -15.17 20.43 -16.19
CA ASN A 174 -15.19 19.10 -15.59
C ASN A 174 -15.17 19.20 -14.05
N PHE A 175 -16.10 18.51 -13.40
CA PHE A 175 -16.17 18.35 -11.96
C PHE A 175 -15.70 16.93 -11.62
N VAL A 176 -14.78 16.80 -10.68
CA VAL A 176 -14.18 15.50 -10.34
C VAL A 176 -14.71 15.05 -9.00
N ILE A 177 -15.39 13.90 -8.98
CA ILE A 177 -15.67 13.14 -7.76
C ILE A 177 -14.32 12.60 -7.29
N PRO A 178 -13.86 12.95 -6.06
CA PRO A 178 -12.57 12.50 -5.58
C PRO A 178 -12.57 10.98 -5.42
N VAL A 179 -11.52 10.36 -5.97
CA VAL A 179 -11.21 8.95 -5.81
C VAL A 179 -9.85 8.88 -5.12
N SER A 180 -9.80 8.20 -3.97
CA SER A 180 -8.54 7.82 -3.35
C SER A 180 -8.18 6.43 -3.87
N ALA A 181 -6.96 6.21 -4.35
CA ALA A 181 -6.51 4.90 -4.80
C ALA A 181 -5.03 4.72 -4.45
N SER A 182 -4.69 3.55 -3.91
CA SER A 182 -3.33 3.18 -3.55
C SER A 182 -2.63 2.54 -4.75
N ARG A 183 -1.69 3.26 -5.37
CA ARG A 183 -0.92 2.76 -6.51
C ARG A 183 -0.14 1.51 -6.12
N GLU A 184 0.60 1.59 -5.03
CA GLU A 184 1.48 0.52 -4.56
C GLU A 184 0.68 -0.76 -4.25
N SER A 185 -0.50 -0.60 -3.64
CA SER A 185 -1.38 -1.76 -3.36
C SER A 185 -1.93 -2.38 -4.65
N ILE A 186 -2.31 -1.57 -5.65
CA ILE A 186 -2.79 -2.05 -6.94
C ILE A 186 -1.66 -2.77 -7.70
N GLU A 187 -0.45 -2.20 -7.75
CA GLU A 187 0.72 -2.82 -8.38
C GLU A 187 1.06 -4.15 -7.72
N SER A 188 1.06 -4.20 -6.38
CA SER A 188 1.29 -5.42 -5.61
C SER A 188 0.23 -6.50 -5.86
N LEU A 189 -1.05 -6.11 -5.95
CA LEU A 189 -2.14 -7.02 -6.29
C LEU A 189 -1.98 -7.59 -7.70
N ILE A 190 -1.73 -6.74 -8.71
CA ILE A 190 -1.51 -7.16 -10.09
C ILE A 190 -0.31 -8.10 -10.16
N ALA A 191 0.82 -7.76 -9.55
CA ALA A 191 2.03 -8.58 -9.51
C ALA A 191 1.77 -9.96 -8.90
N ARG A 192 1.12 -9.98 -7.73
CA ARG A 192 0.82 -11.22 -7.00
C ARG A 192 -0.13 -12.12 -7.76
N GLU A 193 -1.25 -11.58 -8.24
CA GLU A 193 -2.27 -12.38 -8.90
C GLU A 193 -1.80 -12.84 -10.28
N THR A 194 -1.01 -12.05 -10.99
CA THR A 194 -0.41 -12.51 -12.25
C THR A 194 0.62 -13.62 -12.01
N SER A 195 1.47 -13.49 -10.99
CA SER A 195 2.45 -14.53 -10.63
C SER A 195 1.79 -15.84 -10.11
N ARG A 196 0.56 -15.78 -9.61
CA ARG A 196 -0.20 -16.96 -9.17
C ARG A 196 -0.87 -17.71 -10.33
N HIS A 197 -1.33 -16.98 -11.34
CA HIS A 197 -2.17 -17.55 -12.42
C HIS A 197 -1.42 -17.81 -13.73
N PHE A 198 -0.23 -17.23 -13.90
CA PHE A 198 0.56 -17.35 -15.12
C PHE A 198 1.95 -17.88 -14.81
N ASP A 199 2.48 -18.65 -15.76
CA ASP A 199 3.75 -19.33 -15.60
C ASP A 199 4.93 -18.35 -15.66
N ALA A 200 5.80 -18.43 -14.65
CA ALA A 200 7.08 -17.75 -14.70
C ALA A 200 7.98 -18.42 -15.75
N GLN A 201 8.86 -17.62 -16.37
CA GLN A 201 9.86 -18.17 -17.27
C GLN A 201 10.80 -19.13 -16.53
N ILE A 202 11.08 -20.27 -17.15
CA ILE A 202 12.01 -21.27 -16.63
C ILE A 202 13.22 -21.30 -17.56
N PRO A 203 14.39 -20.79 -17.12
CA PRO A 203 15.61 -20.83 -17.93
C PRO A 203 16.00 -22.26 -18.30
N ALA A 204 16.66 -22.43 -19.45
CA ALA A 204 17.27 -23.69 -19.82
C ALA A 204 18.31 -24.09 -18.77
N GLN A 205 18.38 -25.37 -18.47
CA GLN A 205 19.25 -25.87 -17.41
C GLN A 205 19.86 -27.22 -17.78
N PHE A 206 21.03 -27.50 -17.22
CA PHE A 206 21.60 -28.82 -17.31
C PHE A 206 20.81 -29.82 -16.48
N SER A 207 20.63 -31.00 -17.04
CA SER A 207 20.22 -32.22 -16.36
C SER A 207 21.16 -33.35 -16.79
N PHE A 208 20.94 -34.55 -16.27
CA PHE A 208 21.78 -35.70 -16.56
C PHE A 208 20.89 -36.91 -16.83
N ASP A 209 21.24 -37.66 -17.88
CA ASP A 209 20.55 -38.89 -18.22
C ASP A 209 20.94 -40.05 -17.28
N GLU A 210 20.37 -41.23 -17.52
CA GLU A 210 20.64 -42.44 -16.72
C GLU A 210 22.12 -42.89 -16.78
N ASN A 211 22.85 -42.48 -17.82
CA ASN A 211 24.27 -42.78 -18.01
C ASN A 211 25.18 -41.71 -17.37
N GLY A 212 24.60 -40.67 -16.76
CA GLY A 212 25.34 -39.55 -16.17
C GLY A 212 25.89 -38.56 -17.19
N GLN A 213 25.38 -38.57 -18.42
CA GLN A 213 25.74 -37.62 -19.47
C GLN A 213 24.87 -36.36 -19.36
N ALA A 214 25.50 -35.18 -19.44
CA ALA A 214 24.79 -33.91 -19.38
C ALA A 214 23.89 -33.74 -20.61
N ILE A 215 22.64 -33.36 -20.34
CA ILE A 215 21.63 -32.98 -21.30
C ILE A 215 21.11 -31.59 -20.93
N ILE A 216 20.49 -30.88 -21.87
CA ILE A 216 19.82 -29.61 -21.59
C ILE A 216 18.33 -29.84 -21.57
N ILE A 217 17.69 -29.42 -20.48
CA ILE A 217 16.25 -29.21 -20.45
C ILE A 217 16.03 -27.81 -21.03
N SER A 218 15.30 -27.73 -22.14
CA SER A 218 15.00 -26.48 -22.83
C SER A 218 14.25 -25.52 -21.91
N GLU A 219 14.42 -24.24 -22.18
CA GLU A 219 13.69 -23.18 -21.51
C GLU A 219 12.17 -23.29 -21.77
N THR A 220 11.41 -22.85 -20.78
CA THR A 220 9.97 -22.61 -20.92
C THR A 220 9.75 -21.10 -20.90
N PRO A 221 9.23 -20.49 -21.99
CA PRO A 221 8.84 -19.09 -21.98
C PRO A 221 7.76 -18.85 -20.93
N GLY A 222 7.93 -17.78 -20.16
CA GLY A 222 6.92 -17.29 -19.23
C GLY A 222 6.00 -16.28 -19.88
N GLU A 223 5.09 -15.74 -19.07
CA GLU A 223 4.19 -14.68 -19.47
C GLU A 223 4.36 -13.47 -18.57
N LYS A 224 4.39 -12.28 -19.17
CA LYS A 224 4.61 -11.02 -18.46
C LYS A 224 3.60 -9.97 -18.88
N ILE A 225 3.32 -9.07 -17.95
CA ILE A 225 2.62 -7.82 -18.19
C ILE A 225 3.47 -6.63 -17.73
N ASP A 226 3.30 -5.51 -18.41
CA ASP A 226 3.71 -4.20 -17.94
C ASP A 226 2.79 -3.74 -16.80
N ILE A 227 3.24 -3.95 -15.56
CA ILE A 227 2.46 -3.68 -14.33
C ILE A 227 2.20 -2.18 -14.16
N GLU A 228 3.18 -1.33 -14.49
CA GLU A 228 3.04 0.13 -14.38
C GLU A 228 1.94 0.63 -15.33
N LYS A 229 2.02 0.22 -16.60
CA LYS A 229 1.01 0.58 -17.61
C LYS A 229 -0.37 0.02 -17.28
N ALA A 230 -0.45 -1.20 -16.75
CA ALA A 230 -1.72 -1.78 -16.31
C ALA A 230 -2.33 -0.97 -15.17
N THR A 231 -1.52 -0.56 -14.21
CA THR A 231 -1.93 0.27 -13.06
C THR A 231 -2.41 1.64 -13.51
N ASP A 232 -1.71 2.29 -14.44
CA ASP A 232 -2.13 3.59 -14.99
C ASP A 232 -3.54 3.53 -15.60
N LEU A 233 -3.84 2.47 -16.34
CA LEU A 233 -5.15 2.24 -16.94
C LEU A 233 -6.23 1.97 -15.89
N VAL A 234 -5.91 1.22 -14.84
CA VAL A 234 -6.80 1.00 -13.69
C VAL A 234 -7.13 2.33 -13.01
N LEU A 235 -6.13 3.12 -12.66
CA LEU A 235 -6.32 4.42 -12.02
C LEU A 235 -7.16 5.36 -12.90
N GLN A 236 -6.90 5.38 -14.20
CA GLN A 236 -7.69 6.16 -15.16
C GLN A 236 -9.15 5.72 -15.18
N LYS A 237 -9.45 4.42 -15.13
CA LYS A 237 -10.82 3.89 -15.09
C LYS A 237 -11.54 4.25 -13.80
N LEU A 238 -10.88 4.07 -12.66
CA LEU A 238 -11.42 4.43 -11.35
C LEU A 238 -11.74 5.93 -11.30
N LEU A 239 -10.82 6.78 -11.79
CA LEU A 239 -11.03 8.23 -11.90
C LEU A 239 -12.21 8.60 -12.80
N ASN A 240 -12.50 7.82 -13.85
CA ASN A 240 -13.63 8.07 -14.75
C ASN A 240 -14.91 7.32 -14.34
N LEU A 241 -14.91 6.59 -13.22
CA LEU A 241 -16.01 5.75 -12.73
C LEU A 241 -16.52 4.75 -13.79
N GLN A 242 -15.59 4.17 -14.54
CA GLN A 242 -15.84 3.16 -15.56
C GLN A 242 -15.87 1.77 -14.91
N THR A 243 -16.90 0.99 -15.23
CA THR A 243 -17.16 -0.34 -14.63
C THR A 243 -16.86 -1.49 -15.58
N GLU A 244 -16.67 -1.20 -16.86
CA GLU A 244 -16.41 -2.23 -17.86
C GLU A 244 -15.01 -2.85 -17.70
N PRO A 245 -14.86 -4.17 -17.92
CA PRO A 245 -13.59 -4.86 -17.67
C PRO A 245 -12.40 -4.28 -18.46
N LEU A 246 -11.20 -4.34 -17.89
CA LEU A 246 -9.94 -4.04 -18.57
C LEU A 246 -9.29 -5.32 -19.05
N THR A 247 -9.12 -5.46 -20.37
CA THR A 247 -8.45 -6.63 -20.94
C THR A 247 -6.97 -6.36 -21.20
N PHE A 248 -6.11 -7.23 -20.68
CA PHE A 248 -4.68 -7.22 -20.91
C PHE A 248 -4.24 -8.49 -21.60
N LYS A 249 -3.47 -8.35 -22.67
CA LYS A 249 -2.81 -9.49 -23.32
C LYS A 249 -1.42 -9.65 -22.76
N LEU A 250 -1.13 -10.81 -22.19
CA LEU A 250 0.20 -11.09 -21.70
C LEU A 250 1.17 -11.24 -22.88
N GLN A 251 2.39 -10.79 -22.66
CA GLN A 251 3.48 -10.91 -23.61
C GLN A 251 4.32 -12.13 -23.23
N SER A 252 4.73 -12.90 -24.23
CA SER A 252 5.68 -13.99 -24.02
C SER A 252 7.03 -13.42 -23.62
N GLU A 253 7.59 -13.90 -22.52
CA GLU A 253 8.94 -13.57 -22.08
C GLU A 253 9.80 -14.84 -22.14
N VAL A 254 10.84 -14.83 -22.97
CA VAL A 254 11.78 -15.96 -23.07
C VAL A 254 12.93 -15.69 -22.11
N PRO A 255 13.33 -16.67 -21.29
CA PRO A 255 14.44 -16.48 -20.36
C PRO A 255 15.74 -16.26 -21.12
N TYR A 256 16.62 -15.47 -20.49
CA TYR A 256 17.89 -15.11 -21.11
C TYR A 256 18.75 -16.34 -21.44
N THR A 257 18.78 -17.31 -20.53
CA THR A 257 19.45 -18.60 -20.71
C THR A 257 18.55 -19.54 -21.50
N THR A 258 18.82 -19.68 -22.79
CA THR A 258 18.13 -20.62 -23.70
C THR A 258 19.00 -21.86 -23.95
N GLN A 259 18.39 -22.93 -24.45
CA GLN A 259 19.10 -24.16 -24.83
C GLN A 259 20.21 -23.85 -25.84
N GLU A 260 19.92 -23.06 -26.86
CA GLU A 260 20.89 -22.66 -27.89
C GLU A 260 22.12 -21.99 -27.27
N LYS A 261 21.92 -21.08 -26.32
CA LYS A 261 23.03 -20.40 -25.65
C LYS A 261 23.78 -21.30 -24.66
N LEU A 262 23.11 -22.32 -24.11
CA LEU A 262 23.67 -23.22 -23.11
C LEU A 262 24.41 -24.42 -23.74
N GLU A 263 24.04 -24.80 -24.97
CA GLU A 263 24.60 -25.93 -25.72
C GLU A 263 26.14 -25.94 -25.82
N PRO A 264 26.82 -24.79 -26.08
CA PRO A 264 28.29 -24.74 -26.09
C PRO A 264 28.96 -25.17 -24.78
N PHE A 265 28.22 -25.18 -23.66
CA PHE A 265 28.72 -25.50 -22.33
C PHE A 265 28.41 -26.95 -21.88
N LEU A 266 27.82 -27.79 -22.74
CA LEU A 266 27.59 -29.22 -22.44
C LEU A 266 28.88 -29.97 -22.04
N ALA A 267 29.99 -29.70 -22.74
CA ALA A 267 31.27 -30.31 -22.41
C ALA A 267 31.75 -29.90 -21.01
N LEU A 268 31.57 -28.63 -20.64
CA LEU A 268 31.89 -28.12 -19.31
C LEU A 268 31.02 -28.78 -18.23
N ALA A 269 29.71 -28.90 -18.47
CA ALA A 269 28.79 -29.55 -17.53
C ALA A 269 29.16 -31.02 -17.26
N ASN A 270 29.53 -31.77 -18.32
CA ASN A 270 30.04 -33.14 -18.18
C ASN A 270 31.34 -33.20 -17.38
N GLN A 271 32.29 -32.31 -17.67
CA GLN A 271 33.55 -32.24 -16.93
C GLN A 271 33.33 -31.89 -15.46
N LEU A 272 32.41 -31.00 -15.13
CA LEU A 272 32.04 -30.71 -13.74
C LEU A 272 31.38 -31.91 -13.07
N ALA A 273 30.56 -32.67 -13.79
CA ALA A 273 29.84 -33.83 -13.24
C ALA A 273 30.78 -34.96 -12.79
N THR A 274 31.96 -35.09 -13.41
CA THR A 274 32.98 -36.07 -12.99
C THR A 274 33.76 -35.62 -11.76
N LEU A 275 33.65 -34.35 -11.35
CA LEU A 275 34.31 -33.89 -10.14
C LEU A 275 33.71 -34.56 -8.92
N PRO A 276 34.58 -34.91 -7.94
CA PRO A 276 34.11 -35.34 -6.62
C PRO A 276 33.18 -34.30 -5.96
N GLY A 277 33.27 -33.03 -6.36
CA GLY A 277 32.41 -31.93 -5.92
C GLY A 277 33.19 -30.70 -5.50
N ILE A 278 32.46 -29.67 -5.09
CA ILE A 278 32.98 -28.52 -4.36
C ILE A 278 32.73 -28.74 -2.86
N VAL A 279 33.77 -28.55 -2.05
CA VAL A 279 33.76 -28.72 -0.60
C VAL A 279 33.94 -27.35 0.01
N PHE A 280 32.92 -26.91 0.73
CA PHE A 280 32.96 -25.72 1.57
C PHE A 280 33.43 -26.14 2.96
N SER A 281 34.41 -25.42 3.52
CA SER A 281 34.96 -25.73 4.84
C SER A 281 34.99 -24.49 5.73
N TYR A 282 34.63 -24.65 7.00
CA TYR A 282 34.77 -23.64 8.04
C TYR A 282 35.11 -24.33 9.36
N GLU A 283 36.29 -24.06 9.92
CA GLU A 283 36.79 -24.77 11.11
C GLU A 283 36.68 -26.29 10.96
N ASP A 284 35.92 -26.96 11.84
CA ASP A 284 35.69 -28.42 11.82
C ASP A 284 34.52 -28.85 10.93
N TYR A 285 33.77 -27.89 10.36
CA TYR A 285 32.61 -28.18 9.52
C TYR A 285 32.96 -28.24 8.04
N THR A 286 32.35 -29.20 7.34
CA THR A 286 32.47 -29.33 5.89
C THR A 286 31.14 -29.64 5.23
N TRP A 287 30.89 -29.02 4.08
CA TRP A 287 29.70 -29.25 3.27
C TRP A 287 30.10 -29.52 1.84
N ARG A 288 29.47 -30.51 1.22
CA ARG A 288 29.84 -30.96 -0.12
C ARG A 288 28.68 -30.80 -1.09
N VAL A 289 28.90 -30.06 -2.16
CA VAL A 289 28.04 -30.04 -3.34
C VAL A 289 28.68 -30.91 -4.41
N LYS A 290 28.02 -32.01 -4.79
CA LYS A 290 28.52 -32.94 -5.80
C LYS A 290 28.71 -32.22 -7.15
N GLY A 291 29.68 -32.65 -7.95
CA GLY A 291 29.96 -32.06 -9.26
C GLY A 291 28.74 -32.03 -10.18
N ILE A 292 27.94 -33.09 -10.16
CA ILE A 292 26.66 -33.16 -10.90
C ILE A 292 25.65 -32.10 -10.45
N THR A 293 25.58 -31.80 -9.14
CA THR A 293 24.70 -30.77 -8.60
C THR A 293 25.20 -29.38 -8.99
N LEU A 294 26.52 -29.16 -8.90
CA LEU A 294 27.14 -27.91 -9.31
C LEU A 294 26.93 -27.63 -10.80
N ALA A 295 27.01 -28.66 -11.65
CA ALA A 295 26.72 -28.54 -13.07
C ALA A 295 25.25 -28.13 -13.34
N LYS A 296 24.28 -28.67 -12.58
CA LYS A 296 22.87 -28.25 -12.63
C LYS A 296 22.63 -26.82 -12.13
N TRP A 297 23.59 -26.23 -11.43
CA TRP A 297 23.53 -24.85 -10.97
C TRP A 297 24.14 -23.87 -11.98
N LEU A 298 24.75 -24.34 -13.07
CA LEU A 298 25.26 -23.42 -14.08
C LEU A 298 24.12 -22.66 -14.78
N THR A 299 24.32 -21.37 -14.99
CA THR A 299 23.41 -20.47 -15.70
C THR A 299 24.18 -19.39 -16.46
N LEU A 300 23.52 -18.66 -17.36
CA LEU A 300 24.14 -17.60 -18.16
C LEU A 300 23.77 -16.22 -17.62
N LYS A 301 24.79 -15.39 -17.40
CA LYS A 301 24.63 -13.96 -17.13
C LYS A 301 24.99 -13.13 -18.38
N PRO A 302 24.20 -12.10 -18.74
CA PRO A 302 24.54 -11.17 -19.81
C PRO A 302 25.77 -10.33 -19.43
N MET A 303 26.63 -10.04 -20.41
CA MET A 303 27.75 -9.11 -20.28
C MET A 303 27.48 -7.81 -21.05
N PRO A 304 28.11 -6.68 -20.67
CA PRO A 304 27.93 -5.40 -21.36
C PRO A 304 28.28 -5.42 -22.86
N ASP A 305 29.27 -6.21 -23.26
CA ASP A 305 29.80 -6.26 -24.63
C ASP A 305 29.08 -7.30 -25.52
N GLU A 306 27.76 -7.44 -25.38
CA GLU A 306 26.90 -8.39 -26.13
C GLU A 306 27.20 -9.89 -25.93
N GLY A 307 28.12 -10.25 -25.04
CA GLY A 307 28.45 -11.63 -24.67
C GLY A 307 27.64 -12.21 -23.51
N HIS A 308 27.90 -13.47 -23.16
CA HIS A 308 27.39 -14.10 -21.94
C HIS A 308 28.49 -14.84 -21.19
N GLN A 309 28.37 -14.88 -19.86
CA GLN A 309 29.25 -15.64 -18.99
C GLN A 309 28.48 -16.83 -18.39
N ILE A 310 29.04 -18.03 -18.50
CA ILE A 310 28.56 -19.19 -17.72
C ILE A 310 29.06 -19.04 -16.27
N VAL A 311 28.12 -19.02 -15.33
CA VAL A 311 28.37 -18.83 -13.90
C VAL A 311 27.59 -19.85 -13.09
N VAL A 312 27.87 -19.95 -11.79
CA VAL A 312 26.96 -20.64 -10.86
C VAL A 312 25.79 -19.70 -10.55
N ASP A 313 24.58 -20.23 -10.51
CA ASP A 313 23.37 -19.50 -10.15
C ASP A 313 23.43 -19.04 -8.70
N ASP A 314 23.54 -17.72 -8.51
CA ASP A 314 23.65 -17.07 -7.20
C ASP A 314 22.49 -17.48 -6.28
N LYS A 315 21.25 -17.60 -6.79
CA LYS A 315 20.08 -17.95 -5.96
C LYS A 315 20.18 -19.39 -5.46
N LYS A 316 20.64 -20.31 -6.31
CA LYS A 316 20.85 -21.72 -5.90
C LYS A 316 21.98 -21.85 -4.88
N LEU A 317 23.07 -21.10 -5.06
CA LEU A 317 24.18 -21.08 -4.11
C LEU A 317 23.79 -20.43 -2.77
N GLU A 318 23.08 -19.31 -2.80
CA GLU A 318 22.58 -18.63 -1.61
C GLU A 318 21.58 -19.52 -0.85
N ALA A 319 20.64 -20.16 -1.55
CA ALA A 319 19.73 -21.14 -0.94
C ALA A 319 20.50 -22.25 -0.22
N PHE A 320 21.53 -22.82 -0.86
CA PHE A 320 22.39 -23.82 -0.23
C PHE A 320 23.09 -23.30 1.03
N LEU A 321 23.66 -22.10 0.99
CA LEU A 321 24.32 -21.50 2.16
C LEU A 321 23.32 -21.27 3.30
N ASN A 322 22.12 -20.76 2.99
CA ASN A 322 21.09 -20.51 3.98
C ASN A 322 20.50 -21.79 4.58
N GLU A 323 20.25 -22.82 3.76
CA GLU A 323 19.59 -24.06 4.20
C GLU A 323 20.54 -25.02 4.91
N HIS A 324 21.83 -25.02 4.56
CA HIS A 324 22.76 -26.05 5.03
C HIS A 324 23.95 -25.52 5.82
N VAL A 325 24.36 -24.26 5.62
CA VAL A 325 25.59 -23.70 6.23
C VAL A 325 25.25 -22.74 7.36
N ALA A 326 24.27 -21.84 7.16
CA ALA A 326 23.95 -20.75 8.07
C ALA A 326 23.66 -21.24 9.50
N ALA A 327 22.94 -22.34 9.68
CA ALA A 327 22.60 -22.87 11.01
C ALA A 327 23.82 -23.29 11.87
N TYR A 328 24.99 -23.49 11.26
CA TYR A 328 26.22 -23.92 11.94
C TYR A 328 27.23 -22.79 12.13
N ILE A 329 27.22 -21.80 11.23
CA ILE A 329 28.21 -20.72 11.23
C ILE A 329 27.60 -19.41 11.74
N ASN A 330 26.35 -19.11 11.37
CA ASN A 330 25.76 -17.81 11.67
C ASN A 330 25.40 -17.73 13.15
N ASN A 331 26.10 -16.86 13.86
CA ASN A 331 25.68 -16.36 15.16
C ASN A 331 25.25 -14.89 14.97
N PRO A 332 23.96 -14.55 15.11
CA PRO A 332 23.53 -13.17 14.96
C PRO A 332 24.15 -12.28 16.04
N VAL A 333 24.51 -11.05 15.68
CA VAL A 333 24.97 -10.06 16.66
C VAL A 333 23.83 -9.69 17.59
N GLU A 334 24.09 -9.69 18.90
CA GLU A 334 23.11 -9.26 19.90
C GLU A 334 23.54 -7.94 20.51
N ASN A 335 22.66 -6.94 20.47
CA ASN A 335 22.88 -5.67 21.15
C ASN A 335 22.73 -5.81 22.67
N SER A 336 23.44 -4.98 23.44
CA SER A 336 23.19 -4.86 24.88
C SER A 336 21.73 -4.44 25.12
N ARG A 337 21.12 -5.01 26.16
CA ARG A 337 19.76 -4.67 26.61
C ARG A 337 19.82 -3.72 27.79
N PHE A 338 18.87 -2.79 27.84
CA PHE A 338 18.80 -1.78 28.86
C PHE A 338 17.42 -1.69 29.49
N GLU A 339 17.35 -1.15 30.70
CA GLU A 339 16.10 -0.83 31.37
C GLU A 339 16.20 0.58 31.96
N MET A 340 15.11 1.33 31.88
CA MET A 340 14.93 2.58 32.59
C MET A 340 14.61 2.30 34.06
N GLN A 341 15.57 2.61 34.94
CA GLN A 341 15.45 2.50 36.39
C GLN A 341 15.73 3.88 37.01
N GLU A 342 14.77 4.42 37.76
CA GLU A 342 14.88 5.73 38.44
C GLU A 342 15.32 6.88 37.49
N GLY A 343 14.85 6.85 36.24
CA GLY A 343 15.19 7.85 35.22
C GLY A 343 16.59 7.70 34.61
N LYS A 344 17.26 6.56 34.80
CA LYS A 344 18.55 6.22 34.19
C LYS A 344 18.50 4.87 33.49
N LEU A 345 19.26 4.75 32.41
CA LEU A 345 19.43 3.47 31.70
C LEU A 345 20.43 2.59 32.45
N ALA A 346 19.98 1.43 32.89
CA ALA A 346 20.80 0.36 33.45
C ALA A 346 20.97 -0.75 32.40
N GLU A 347 22.21 -1.18 32.16
CA GLU A 347 22.47 -2.34 31.30
C GLU A 347 22.06 -3.62 32.04
N VAL A 348 21.17 -4.39 31.43
CA VAL A 348 20.64 -5.65 32.00
C VAL A 348 21.19 -6.89 31.31
N SER A 349 21.67 -6.75 30.07
CA SER A 349 22.37 -7.81 29.34
C SER A 349 23.45 -7.19 28.46
N VAL A 350 24.65 -7.77 28.50
CA VAL A 350 25.76 -7.37 27.63
C VAL A 350 25.54 -7.95 26.23
N GLY A 351 25.76 -7.14 25.20
CA GLY A 351 25.69 -7.58 23.82
C GLY A 351 26.80 -8.58 23.47
N THR A 352 26.52 -9.46 22.50
CA THR A 352 27.48 -10.45 22.01
C THR A 352 27.82 -10.20 20.55
N PRO A 353 29.11 -10.21 20.17
CA PRO A 353 29.50 -10.16 18.78
C PRO A 353 28.90 -11.32 17.99
N GLY A 354 28.46 -11.02 16.77
CA GLY A 354 27.96 -11.99 15.82
C GLY A 354 28.94 -12.23 14.69
N ASN A 355 28.72 -13.32 13.97
CA ASN A 355 29.43 -13.65 12.75
C ASN A 355 28.43 -14.31 11.79
N VAL A 356 28.47 -13.91 10.53
CA VAL A 356 27.64 -14.52 9.47
C VAL A 356 28.52 -14.91 8.30
N VAL A 357 28.15 -15.96 7.56
CA VAL A 357 28.85 -16.35 6.34
C VAL A 357 28.94 -15.17 5.38
N ASP A 358 30.15 -14.90 4.87
CA ASP A 358 30.37 -13.94 3.81
C ASP A 358 29.89 -14.53 2.47
N VAL A 359 28.60 -14.34 2.19
CA VAL A 359 27.95 -14.85 0.98
C VAL A 359 28.61 -14.28 -0.28
N VAL A 360 28.92 -12.99 -0.30
CA VAL A 360 29.51 -12.31 -1.46
C VAL A 360 30.92 -12.83 -1.75
N LYS A 361 31.75 -12.98 -0.72
CA LYS A 361 33.08 -13.55 -0.85
C LYS A 361 33.04 -15.03 -1.23
N THR A 362 32.05 -15.77 -0.72
CA THR A 362 31.82 -17.16 -1.13
C THR A 362 31.45 -17.26 -2.60
N MET A 363 30.51 -16.44 -3.09
CA MET A 363 30.14 -16.37 -4.51
C MET A 363 31.34 -16.00 -5.39
N THR A 364 32.17 -15.07 -4.93
CA THR A 364 33.41 -14.67 -5.63
C THR A 364 34.39 -15.85 -5.71
N SER A 365 34.61 -16.54 -4.59
CA SER A 365 35.51 -17.69 -4.52
C SER A 365 35.04 -18.87 -5.40
N VAL A 366 33.74 -19.13 -5.43
CA VAL A 366 33.12 -20.14 -6.32
C VAL A 366 33.28 -19.74 -7.78
N SER A 367 33.09 -18.45 -8.11
CA SER A 367 33.26 -17.95 -9.47
C SER A 367 34.70 -18.07 -9.95
N GLU A 368 35.68 -17.67 -9.11
CA GLU A 368 37.11 -17.83 -9.40
C GLU A 368 37.51 -19.30 -9.56
N ALA A 369 36.97 -20.19 -8.72
CA ALA A 369 37.22 -21.61 -8.82
C ALA A 369 36.65 -22.21 -10.11
N LEU A 370 35.46 -21.77 -10.53
CA LEU A 370 34.87 -22.15 -11.82
C LEU A 370 35.73 -21.65 -12.99
N GLU A 371 36.26 -20.42 -12.93
CA GLU A 371 37.16 -19.90 -13.97
C GLU A 371 38.50 -20.66 -14.04
N LYS A 372 39.09 -21.01 -12.89
CA LYS A 372 40.28 -21.90 -12.83
C LYS A 372 39.99 -23.27 -13.45
N PHE A 373 38.84 -23.85 -13.12
CA PHE A 373 38.41 -25.13 -13.68
C PHE A 373 38.25 -25.07 -15.21
N LYS A 374 37.64 -24.01 -15.76
CA LYS A 374 37.53 -23.80 -17.21
C LYS A 374 38.88 -23.75 -17.93
N ARG A 375 39.93 -23.22 -17.29
CA ARG A 375 41.30 -23.21 -17.82
C ARG A 375 42.03 -24.56 -17.68
N GLY A 376 41.40 -25.53 -17.04
CA GLY A 376 41.91 -26.89 -16.88
C GLY A 376 42.74 -27.12 -15.62
N GLU A 377 42.74 -26.18 -14.67
CA GLU A 377 43.36 -26.33 -13.36
C GLU A 377 42.48 -27.21 -12.44
N GLY A 378 43.08 -28.11 -11.66
CA GLY A 378 42.34 -28.89 -10.63
C GLY A 378 41.45 -30.03 -11.16
N LYS A 379 41.70 -30.56 -12.37
CA LYS A 379 40.96 -31.70 -12.91
C LYS A 379 41.05 -32.92 -11.99
N ASN A 380 39.92 -33.58 -11.75
CA ASN A 380 39.74 -34.80 -10.94
C ASN A 380 39.94 -34.66 -9.41
N ALA A 381 40.09 -33.45 -8.89
CA ALA A 381 40.13 -33.19 -7.44
C ALA A 381 38.86 -32.46 -6.97
N ALA A 382 38.54 -32.57 -5.68
CA ALA A 382 37.52 -31.71 -5.11
C ALA A 382 37.99 -30.24 -5.10
N ILE A 383 37.11 -29.32 -5.47
CA ILE A 383 37.37 -27.88 -5.34
C ILE A 383 37.13 -27.51 -3.88
N ASN A 384 38.14 -27.02 -3.17
CA ASN A 384 37.98 -26.60 -1.78
C ASN A 384 37.79 -25.09 -1.69
N ILE A 385 36.72 -24.65 -1.04
CA ILE A 385 36.41 -23.26 -0.74
C ILE A 385 36.41 -23.10 0.78
N SER A 386 37.36 -22.34 1.30
CA SER A 386 37.29 -21.91 2.71
C SER A 386 36.21 -20.84 2.82
N LEU A 387 35.21 -21.10 3.64
CA LEU A 387 34.22 -20.09 3.98
C LEU A 387 34.86 -19.09 4.94
N GLU A 388 34.41 -17.86 4.82
CA GLU A 388 34.78 -16.78 5.72
C GLU A 388 33.53 -16.18 6.34
N THR A 389 33.71 -15.51 7.47
CA THR A 389 32.63 -14.84 8.18
C THR A 389 32.86 -13.35 8.25
N ILE A 390 31.77 -12.60 8.18
CA ILE A 390 31.73 -11.18 8.52
C ILE A 390 31.37 -11.09 9.99
N ALA A 391 32.35 -10.73 10.81
CA ALA A 391 32.10 -10.38 12.20
C ALA A 391 31.35 -9.05 12.28
N SER A 392 30.42 -8.95 13.22
CA SER A 392 29.66 -7.74 13.51
C SER A 392 29.61 -7.53 15.02
N ASP A 393 30.08 -6.37 15.46
CA ASP A 393 30.03 -5.99 16.87
C ASP A 393 28.68 -5.36 17.22
N PRO A 394 28.22 -5.54 18.48
CA PRO A 394 27.03 -4.86 18.99
C PRO A 394 27.15 -3.36 18.80
N GLN A 395 26.18 -2.76 18.11
CA GLN A 395 26.14 -1.31 17.89
C GLN A 395 25.72 -0.56 19.15
N ILE A 396 24.97 -1.25 20.01
CA ILE A 396 24.45 -0.74 21.27
C ILE A 396 25.17 -1.47 22.39
N THR A 397 25.98 -0.71 23.13
CA THR A 397 26.76 -1.16 24.28
C THR A 397 26.64 -0.12 25.39
N ARG A 398 27.19 -0.43 26.56
CA ARG A 398 27.30 0.52 27.66
C ARG A 398 28.00 1.83 27.29
N GLU A 399 28.99 1.76 26.41
CA GLU A 399 29.78 2.92 25.96
C GLU A 399 29.00 3.76 24.95
N THR A 400 28.13 3.13 24.13
CA THR A 400 27.40 3.84 23.08
C THR A 400 26.03 4.32 23.51
N ILE A 401 25.40 3.71 24.52
CA ILE A 401 23.99 4.00 24.90
C ILE A 401 23.72 5.49 25.20
N ALA A 402 24.71 6.19 25.79
CA ALA A 402 24.57 7.59 26.16
C ALA A 402 24.36 8.52 24.96
N LYS A 403 24.84 8.14 23.76
CA LYS A 403 24.71 8.92 22.51
C LYS A 403 23.28 9.00 22.00
N TYR A 404 22.41 8.11 22.48
CA TYR A 404 21.02 8.00 22.01
C TYR A 404 20.04 8.86 22.80
N HIS A 405 20.47 9.47 23.91
CA HIS A 405 19.70 10.44 24.70
C HIS A 405 18.30 9.97 25.15
N ILE A 406 18.10 8.65 25.29
CA ILE A 406 16.82 8.06 25.70
C ILE A 406 16.52 8.42 27.15
N LYS A 407 15.40 9.12 27.37
CA LYS A 407 15.02 9.64 28.70
C LYS A 407 13.53 9.84 28.89
N ASP A 408 12.79 10.15 27.81
CA ASP A 408 11.39 10.56 27.89
C ASP A 408 10.49 9.33 27.72
N LEU A 409 9.50 9.15 28.60
CA LEU A 409 8.43 8.17 28.39
C LEU A 409 7.51 8.68 27.28
N VAL A 410 7.55 8.04 26.11
CA VAL A 410 6.79 8.48 24.93
C VAL A 410 5.50 7.71 24.73
N GLY A 411 5.39 6.48 25.25
CA GLY A 411 4.16 5.69 25.18
C GLY A 411 4.09 4.65 26.28
N ARG A 412 2.88 4.33 26.72
CA ARG A 412 2.62 3.34 27.77
C ARG A 412 1.27 2.69 27.59
N ALA A 413 1.18 1.36 27.71
CA ALA A 413 -0.09 0.68 27.82
C ALA A 413 -0.04 -0.47 28.83
N VAL A 414 -1.23 -0.85 29.31
CA VAL A 414 -1.42 -1.90 30.30
C VAL A 414 -2.58 -2.80 29.86
N THR A 415 -2.40 -4.11 29.97
CA THR A 415 -3.50 -5.09 29.87
C THR A 415 -3.47 -6.02 31.08
N ASP A 416 -4.65 -6.52 31.45
CA ASP A 416 -4.84 -7.40 32.61
C ASP A 416 -5.05 -8.85 32.16
N PHE A 417 -4.47 -9.79 32.89
CA PHE A 417 -4.60 -11.24 32.69
C PHE A 417 -5.03 -12.01 33.94
N ALA A 418 -5.68 -11.33 34.89
CA ALA A 418 -6.15 -11.92 36.12
C ALA A 418 -7.09 -13.10 35.83
N GLY A 419 -6.92 -14.17 36.60
CA GLY A 419 -7.65 -15.42 36.40
C GLY A 419 -7.11 -16.32 35.27
N GLY A 420 -6.01 -15.92 34.60
CA GLY A 420 -5.28 -16.79 33.69
C GLY A 420 -4.66 -18.00 34.40
N THR A 421 -4.54 -19.12 33.68
CA THR A 421 -3.81 -20.32 34.09
C THR A 421 -2.33 -20.03 34.31
N LYS A 422 -1.64 -20.85 35.12
CA LYS A 422 -0.18 -20.71 35.33
C LYS A 422 0.60 -20.80 34.03
N ASP A 423 0.21 -21.70 33.13
CA ASP A 423 0.86 -21.91 31.84
C ASP A 423 0.74 -20.67 30.93
N ARG A 424 -0.45 -20.04 30.90
CA ARG A 424 -0.66 -18.76 30.22
C ARG A 424 0.19 -17.63 30.80
N GLN A 425 0.29 -17.54 32.13
CA GLN A 425 1.11 -16.52 32.80
C GLN A 425 2.59 -16.71 32.43
N HIS A 426 3.09 -17.93 32.52
CA HIS A 426 4.47 -18.29 32.16
C HIS A 426 4.81 -17.93 30.71
N ASN A 427 3.92 -18.24 29.76
CA ASN A 427 4.11 -17.88 28.35
C ASN A 427 4.15 -16.35 28.14
N ILE A 428 3.26 -15.61 28.81
CA ILE A 428 3.24 -14.14 28.74
C ILE A 428 4.54 -13.56 29.32
N GLU A 429 4.97 -14.02 30.48
CA GLU A 429 6.23 -13.60 31.12
C GLU A 429 7.44 -13.89 30.22
N THR A 430 7.49 -15.08 29.63
CA THR A 430 8.54 -15.49 28.69
C THR A 430 8.54 -14.58 27.45
N GLY A 431 7.38 -14.33 26.84
CA GLY A 431 7.25 -13.45 25.68
C GLY A 431 7.68 -12.01 25.97
N VAL A 432 7.30 -11.46 27.13
CA VAL A 432 7.72 -10.12 27.56
C VAL A 432 9.23 -10.06 27.83
N ALA A 433 9.79 -11.09 28.46
CA ALA A 433 11.23 -11.17 28.74
C ALA A 433 12.09 -11.21 27.45
N LYS A 434 11.58 -11.83 26.38
CA LYS A 434 12.25 -11.83 25.06
C LYS A 434 12.30 -10.44 24.43
N ILE A 435 11.32 -9.58 24.71
CA ILE A 435 11.16 -8.26 24.08
C ILE A 435 11.77 -7.13 24.91
N THR A 436 11.67 -7.21 26.23
CA THR A 436 12.09 -6.12 27.12
C THR A 436 13.59 -5.80 26.96
N GLY A 437 13.90 -4.52 26.95
CA GLY A 437 15.26 -4.00 26.82
C GLY A 437 15.79 -3.89 25.39
N MET A 438 14.96 -4.14 24.38
CA MET A 438 15.30 -3.87 22.99
C MET A 438 15.35 -2.37 22.69
N LEU A 439 16.28 -1.99 21.81
CA LEU A 439 16.45 -0.63 21.32
C LEU A 439 16.14 -0.59 19.83
N LEU A 440 15.15 0.20 19.46
CA LEU A 440 14.70 0.41 18.08
C LEU A 440 15.40 1.63 17.48
N ALA A 441 16.16 1.43 16.41
CA ALA A 441 16.81 2.49 15.66
C ALA A 441 15.79 3.38 14.91
N PRO A 442 16.17 4.62 14.54
CA PRO A 442 15.39 5.43 13.61
C PRO A 442 15.09 4.69 12.31
N GLY A 443 13.83 4.67 11.90
CA GLY A 443 13.34 3.97 10.70
C GLY A 443 13.24 2.45 10.85
N GLN A 444 13.62 1.87 12.00
CA GLN A 444 13.53 0.42 12.20
C GLN A 444 12.07 -0.02 12.41
N GLU A 445 11.67 -1.07 11.69
CA GLU A 445 10.43 -1.79 11.95
C GLU A 445 10.64 -2.81 13.08
N PHE A 446 9.72 -2.81 14.04
CA PHE A 446 9.60 -3.84 15.06
C PHE A 446 8.59 -4.90 14.59
N SER A 447 8.93 -6.17 14.78
CA SER A 447 8.06 -7.32 14.58
C SER A 447 7.93 -8.09 15.89
N THR A 448 6.70 -8.35 16.34
CA THR A 448 6.46 -9.04 17.60
C THR A 448 6.90 -10.50 17.51
N VAL A 449 6.57 -11.18 16.42
CA VAL A 449 6.98 -12.58 16.18
C VAL A 449 8.51 -12.69 16.15
N ASN A 450 9.20 -11.83 15.39
CA ASN A 450 10.66 -11.86 15.32
C ASN A 450 11.32 -11.51 16.67
N ALA A 451 10.75 -10.56 17.41
CA ALA A 451 11.29 -10.17 18.71
C ALA A 451 11.13 -11.27 19.78
N ILE A 452 10.08 -12.08 19.69
CA ILE A 452 9.90 -13.26 20.56
C ILE A 452 10.84 -14.40 20.14
N GLY A 453 11.02 -14.61 18.84
CA GLY A 453 11.74 -15.74 18.27
C GLY A 453 10.93 -17.03 18.29
N ALA A 454 11.59 -18.17 18.08
CA ALA A 454 10.93 -19.46 17.97
C ALA A 454 10.07 -19.79 19.21
N ILE A 455 8.82 -20.21 19.00
CA ILE A 455 7.87 -20.53 20.08
C ILE A 455 7.84 -22.05 20.31
N THR A 456 8.78 -22.56 21.09
CA THR A 456 8.95 -24.00 21.36
C THR A 456 9.21 -24.28 22.85
N LYS A 457 9.25 -25.57 23.23
CA LYS A 457 9.56 -25.96 24.61
C LYS A 457 11.01 -25.61 24.97
N GLU A 458 11.92 -25.74 24.00
CA GLU A 458 13.34 -25.43 24.13
C GLU A 458 13.58 -23.93 24.35
N THR A 459 12.73 -23.08 23.78
CA THR A 459 12.79 -21.62 24.01
C THR A 459 12.00 -21.15 25.23
N GLY A 460 11.44 -22.09 26.01
CA GLY A 460 10.85 -21.84 27.33
C GLY A 460 9.33 -21.76 27.35
N PHE A 461 8.65 -22.00 26.24
CA PHE A 461 7.18 -21.94 26.18
C PHE A 461 6.52 -23.27 26.57
N VAL A 462 5.30 -23.19 27.09
CA VAL A 462 4.49 -24.34 27.49
C VAL A 462 3.15 -24.37 26.75
N GLU A 463 2.48 -25.53 26.77
CA GLU A 463 1.20 -25.74 26.09
C GLU A 463 0.06 -24.99 26.80
N GLU A 464 -0.65 -24.14 26.06
CA GLU A 464 -1.80 -23.38 26.54
C GLU A 464 -2.82 -23.19 25.40
N PHE A 465 -4.06 -22.88 25.73
CA PHE A 465 -5.11 -22.67 24.74
C PHE A 465 -4.79 -21.51 23.78
N VAL A 466 -4.83 -21.82 22.49
CA VAL A 466 -4.70 -20.90 21.35
C VAL A 466 -5.99 -20.94 20.54
N ILE A 467 -6.36 -19.81 19.96
CA ILE A 467 -7.46 -19.71 19.01
C ILE A 467 -6.90 -20.04 17.63
N ASN A 468 -7.11 -21.28 17.17
CA ASN A 468 -6.64 -21.74 15.86
C ASN A 468 -7.83 -22.06 14.96
N LYS A 469 -7.93 -21.35 13.83
CA LYS A 469 -9.00 -21.47 12.84
C LYS A 469 -10.37 -21.44 13.49
N ASP A 470 -11.01 -22.59 13.69
CA ASP A 470 -12.40 -22.70 14.15
C ASP A 470 -12.52 -23.34 15.54
N GLN A 471 -11.40 -23.46 16.25
CA GLN A 471 -11.32 -24.18 17.52
C GLN A 471 -10.36 -23.48 18.49
N THR A 472 -10.54 -23.79 19.77
CA THR A 472 -9.58 -23.44 20.82
C THR A 472 -8.92 -24.73 21.28
N ILE A 473 -7.64 -24.86 20.97
CA ILE A 473 -6.83 -26.06 21.18
C ILE A 473 -5.57 -25.70 21.96
N LYS A 474 -4.98 -26.67 22.67
CA LYS A 474 -3.71 -26.44 23.35
C LYS A 474 -2.57 -26.49 22.35
N GLU A 475 -1.81 -25.40 22.27
CA GLU A 475 -0.59 -25.29 21.49
C GLU A 475 0.48 -24.59 22.35
N ILE A 476 1.75 -24.74 21.96
CA ILE A 476 2.86 -24.10 22.67
C ILE A 476 2.74 -22.58 22.47
N GLY A 477 2.89 -21.80 23.56
CA GLY A 477 2.90 -20.33 23.49
C GLY A 477 1.52 -19.66 23.56
N GLY A 478 0.47 -20.37 23.97
CA GLY A 478 -0.82 -19.74 24.24
C GLY A 478 -0.70 -18.60 25.27
N GLY A 479 -1.31 -17.45 24.97
CA GLY A 479 -1.26 -16.22 25.78
C GLY A 479 -0.49 -15.05 25.14
N LEU A 480 0.35 -15.30 24.13
CA LEU A 480 1.20 -14.28 23.52
C LEU A 480 0.44 -13.14 22.80
N CYS A 481 -0.81 -13.35 22.37
CA CYS A 481 -1.63 -12.26 21.82
C CYS A 481 -1.86 -11.11 22.82
N GLN A 482 -1.73 -11.37 24.13
CA GLN A 482 -1.79 -10.31 25.14
C GLN A 482 -0.57 -9.39 25.10
N VAL A 483 0.61 -9.98 24.85
CA VAL A 483 1.87 -9.26 24.68
C VAL A 483 1.75 -8.34 23.45
N SER A 484 1.32 -8.89 22.31
CA SER A 484 1.07 -8.14 21.07
C SER A 484 0.03 -7.03 21.25
N THR A 485 -1.12 -7.32 21.87
CA THR A 485 -2.17 -6.32 22.12
C THR A 485 -1.67 -5.17 23.00
N THR A 486 -0.81 -5.46 23.99
CA THR A 486 -0.24 -4.42 24.85
C THR A 486 0.80 -3.59 24.09
N LEU A 487 1.63 -4.21 23.25
CA LEU A 487 2.56 -3.50 22.37
C LEU A 487 1.82 -2.60 21.37
N PHE A 488 0.73 -3.08 20.77
CA PHE A 488 -0.11 -2.30 19.86
C PHE A 488 -0.61 -1.03 20.52
N ARG A 489 -1.22 -1.15 21.70
CA ARG A 489 -1.69 0.02 22.46
C ARG A 489 -0.55 0.96 22.86
N THR A 490 0.63 0.41 23.17
CA THR A 490 1.80 1.21 23.53
C THR A 490 2.33 1.99 22.32
N ALA A 491 2.40 1.36 21.14
CA ALA A 491 2.80 2.00 19.90
C ALA A 491 1.81 3.11 19.47
N LEU A 492 0.50 2.87 19.62
CA LEU A 492 -0.51 3.91 19.41
C LEU A 492 -0.32 5.08 20.37
N ASN A 493 -0.12 4.80 21.67
CA ASN A 493 0.09 5.84 22.67
C ASN A 493 1.43 6.59 22.46
N ALA A 494 2.40 5.97 21.79
CA ALA A 494 3.66 6.58 21.38
C ALA A 494 3.56 7.39 20.08
N GLY A 495 2.41 7.39 19.39
CA GLY A 495 2.26 8.10 18.12
C GLY A 495 3.02 7.46 16.96
N LEU A 496 3.29 6.15 17.03
CA LEU A 496 4.04 5.43 15.99
C LEU A 496 3.14 4.93 14.85
N PRO A 497 3.64 4.88 13.61
CA PRO A 497 2.94 4.25 12.50
C PRO A 497 2.89 2.71 12.66
N ILE A 498 1.70 2.15 12.45
CA ILE A 498 1.43 0.72 12.50
C ILE A 498 1.48 0.16 11.08
N THR A 499 2.32 -0.84 10.83
CA THR A 499 2.56 -1.40 9.49
C THR A 499 1.86 -2.74 9.27
N GLU A 500 1.66 -3.52 10.33
CA GLU A 500 0.86 -4.75 10.30
C GLU A 500 0.05 -4.85 11.59
N ARG A 501 -1.26 -4.99 11.48
CA ARG A 501 -2.15 -5.27 12.60
C ARG A 501 -3.34 -6.09 12.13
N VAL A 502 -3.69 -7.04 12.99
CA VAL A 502 -4.62 -8.12 12.72
C VAL A 502 -5.46 -8.31 13.98
N ASN A 503 -6.79 -8.15 13.91
CA ASN A 503 -7.68 -8.35 15.06
C ASN A 503 -8.00 -9.84 15.29
N HIS A 504 -8.42 -10.21 16.51
CA HIS A 504 -8.89 -11.56 16.78
C HIS A 504 -10.19 -11.85 16.04
N LYS A 505 -10.47 -13.14 15.78
CA LYS A 505 -11.72 -13.58 15.13
C LYS A 505 -13.00 -13.17 15.87
N TYR A 506 -12.95 -13.11 17.20
CA TYR A 506 -14.08 -12.71 18.05
C TYR A 506 -13.59 -11.76 19.14
N VAL A 507 -14.51 -10.99 19.73
CA VAL A 507 -14.18 -10.03 20.79
C VAL A 507 -13.71 -10.80 22.02
N VAL A 508 -12.41 -10.70 22.30
CA VAL A 508 -11.84 -11.21 23.55
C VAL A 508 -12.24 -10.23 24.68
N PRO A 509 -13.05 -10.65 25.67
CA PRO A 509 -13.70 -9.71 26.59
C PRO A 509 -12.75 -8.78 27.34
N TYR A 510 -11.58 -9.28 27.74
CA TYR A 510 -10.59 -8.53 28.51
C TYR A 510 -9.72 -7.58 27.66
N TYR A 511 -9.77 -7.68 26.32
CA TYR A 511 -9.23 -6.64 25.44
C TYR A 511 -10.31 -5.61 25.10
N GLY A 512 -11.56 -6.05 24.97
CA GLY A 512 -12.61 -5.25 24.36
C GLY A 512 -12.45 -5.16 22.83
N PRO A 513 -13.44 -4.59 22.14
CA PRO A 513 -13.42 -4.48 20.68
C PRO A 513 -12.47 -3.37 20.19
N GLY A 514 -12.00 -3.47 18.95
CA GLY A 514 -11.30 -2.42 18.18
C GLY A 514 -9.79 -2.31 18.39
N LEU A 515 -9.30 -2.51 19.63
CA LEU A 515 -7.92 -2.23 20.02
C LEU A 515 -7.12 -3.47 20.46
N ASP A 516 -7.24 -4.55 19.71
CA ASP A 516 -6.56 -5.83 19.93
C ASP A 516 -5.65 -6.20 18.75
N ALA A 517 -4.56 -6.92 19.02
CA ALA A 517 -3.67 -7.44 17.99
C ALA A 517 -3.35 -8.91 18.28
N THR A 518 -3.62 -9.79 17.32
CA THR A 518 -3.30 -11.22 17.42
C THR A 518 -2.00 -11.53 16.68
N ILE A 519 -1.28 -12.56 17.15
CA ILE A 519 -0.06 -13.05 16.51
C ILE A 519 -0.06 -14.57 16.43
N TYR A 520 0.65 -15.13 15.46
CA TYR A 520 0.94 -16.56 15.32
C TYR A 520 2.23 -16.70 14.49
N GLU A 521 3.14 -17.59 14.86
CA GLU A 521 4.37 -17.82 14.09
C GLU A 521 4.07 -18.67 12.83
N PRO A 522 4.46 -18.25 11.61
CA PRO A 522 5.14 -17.00 11.25
C PRO A 522 4.19 -15.80 11.01
N HIS A 523 2.90 -16.03 10.75
CA HIS A 523 1.87 -14.99 10.62
C HIS A 523 0.52 -15.44 11.21
N PRO A 524 -0.35 -14.49 11.66
CA PRO A 524 -0.18 -13.04 11.60
C PRO A 524 0.85 -12.45 12.57
N ASP A 525 1.31 -11.23 12.31
CA ASP A 525 2.24 -10.49 13.18
C ASP A 525 1.69 -9.10 13.54
N PHE A 526 2.23 -8.49 14.59
CA PHE A 526 2.02 -7.09 14.90
C PHE A 526 3.32 -6.32 14.69
N ARG A 527 3.27 -5.33 13.80
CA ARG A 527 4.43 -4.54 13.36
C ARG A 527 4.17 -3.04 13.41
N PHE A 528 5.22 -2.30 13.78
CA PHE A 528 5.22 -0.84 13.79
C PHE A 528 6.62 -0.32 13.51
N VAL A 529 6.73 0.93 13.06
CA VAL A 529 8.02 1.56 12.74
C VAL A 529 8.34 2.66 13.75
N ASN A 530 9.59 2.71 14.21
CA ASN A 530 10.11 3.89 14.88
C ASN A 530 10.42 4.97 13.84
N ASP A 531 9.43 5.79 13.46
CA ASP A 531 9.62 6.90 12.51
C ASP A 531 10.24 8.16 13.16
N THR A 532 10.70 8.07 14.41
CA THR A 532 11.41 9.17 15.08
C THR A 532 12.86 9.25 14.61
N LYS A 533 13.53 10.38 14.91
CA LYS A 533 14.95 10.59 14.57
C LYS A 533 15.92 9.96 15.58
N ASN A 534 15.42 9.35 16.67
CA ASN A 534 16.24 8.83 17.76
C ASN A 534 15.92 7.36 18.04
N TYR A 535 16.81 6.69 18.77
CA TYR A 535 16.54 5.35 19.23
C TYR A 535 15.41 5.35 20.29
N MET A 536 14.69 4.24 20.37
CA MET A 536 13.62 4.03 21.32
C MET A 536 13.84 2.73 22.09
N LEU A 537 13.83 2.80 23.41
CA LEU A 537 13.84 1.63 24.29
C LEU A 537 12.42 1.07 24.40
N VAL A 538 12.29 -0.23 24.17
CA VAL A 538 11.09 -1.02 24.43
C VAL A 538 11.25 -1.74 25.77
N GLN A 539 10.54 -1.28 26.79
CA GLN A 539 10.58 -1.84 28.13
C GLN A 539 9.25 -2.52 28.45
N GLY A 540 9.31 -3.80 28.80
CA GLY A 540 8.16 -4.62 29.14
C GLY A 540 8.28 -5.23 30.53
N SER A 541 7.15 -5.35 31.23
CA SER A 541 7.03 -6.16 32.44
C SER A 541 5.73 -6.95 32.45
N ALA A 542 5.80 -8.18 32.96
CA ALA A 542 4.65 -9.04 33.22
C ALA A 542 4.69 -9.44 34.69
N ASN A 543 3.89 -8.79 35.53
CA ASN A 543 3.79 -9.11 36.95
C ASN A 543 2.41 -8.75 37.48
N HIS A 544 2.01 -9.36 38.61
CA HIS A 544 0.73 -9.07 39.29
C HIS A 544 -0.49 -9.12 38.35
N ASN A 545 -0.51 -10.08 37.43
CA ASN A 545 -1.55 -10.23 36.41
C ASN A 545 -1.67 -9.07 35.41
N LYS A 546 -0.60 -8.30 35.19
CA LYS A 546 -0.59 -7.20 34.22
C LYS A 546 0.59 -7.31 33.29
N VAL A 547 0.35 -7.06 32.00
CA VAL A 547 1.39 -6.76 31.03
C VAL A 547 1.46 -5.26 30.90
N ILE A 548 2.65 -4.70 31.07
CA ILE A 548 2.93 -3.28 30.91
C ILE A 548 4.04 -3.15 29.88
N PHE A 549 3.82 -2.34 28.86
CA PHE A 549 4.89 -1.86 27.99
C PHE A 549 5.01 -0.35 28.10
N GLU A 550 6.26 0.10 28.13
CA GLU A 550 6.68 1.48 28.22
C GLU A 550 7.75 1.71 27.15
N PHE A 551 7.52 2.69 26.28
CA PHE A 551 8.49 3.10 25.28
C PHE A 551 9.18 4.37 25.77
N TYR A 552 10.51 4.33 25.83
CA TYR A 552 11.33 5.48 26.20
C TYR A 552 12.13 5.96 24.99
N GLY A 553 12.23 7.27 24.79
CA GLY A 553 12.97 7.84 23.67
C GLY A 553 13.34 9.30 23.92
N VAL A 554 13.46 10.05 22.83
CA VAL A 554 13.50 11.52 22.84
C VAL A 554 12.16 12.01 22.33
N ALA A 555 11.39 12.72 23.15
CA ALA A 555 10.11 13.26 22.72
C ALA A 555 10.32 14.28 21.60
N ASP A 556 9.67 14.06 20.45
CA ASP A 556 9.72 14.98 19.31
C ASP A 556 8.55 15.97 19.30
N GLY A 557 7.64 15.89 20.28
CA GLY A 557 6.50 16.79 20.44
C GLY A 557 5.22 16.34 19.74
N ARG A 558 5.20 15.15 19.13
CA ARG A 558 3.95 14.58 18.60
C ARG A 558 2.94 14.28 19.70
N ILE A 559 1.65 14.35 19.35
CA ILE A 559 0.54 14.00 20.24
C ILE A 559 -0.30 12.93 19.55
N ALA A 560 -0.53 11.83 20.26
CA ALA A 560 -1.31 10.70 19.77
C ALA A 560 -2.64 10.60 20.51
N GLU A 561 -3.73 10.43 19.75
CA GLU A 561 -5.07 10.25 20.27
C GLU A 561 -5.72 9.03 19.61
N VAL A 562 -6.30 8.16 20.44
CA VAL A 562 -7.07 7.00 19.99
C VAL A 562 -8.50 7.16 20.45
N SER A 563 -9.45 7.12 19.54
CA SER A 563 -10.87 7.22 19.88
C SER A 563 -11.36 5.94 20.55
N THR A 564 -12.41 6.06 21.35
CA THR A 564 -13.23 4.90 21.71
C THR A 564 -13.72 4.24 20.40
N PRO A 565 -13.63 2.91 20.26
CA PRO A 565 -14.12 2.22 19.07
C PRO A 565 -15.62 2.43 18.87
N VAL A 566 -16.01 2.84 17.67
CA VAL A 566 -17.42 2.95 17.26
C VAL A 566 -17.88 1.58 16.80
N LEU A 567 -18.93 1.07 17.43
CA LEU A 567 -19.44 -0.28 17.18
C LEU A 567 -20.58 -0.28 16.16
N SER A 568 -20.57 -1.25 15.24
CA SER A 568 -21.58 -1.41 14.18
C SER A 568 -21.72 -2.88 13.75
N ASN A 569 -22.67 -3.20 12.86
CA ASN A 569 -22.87 -4.52 12.27
C ASN A 569 -22.95 -5.67 13.31
N GLU A 570 -23.80 -5.52 14.32
CA GLU A 570 -23.97 -6.57 15.33
C GLU A 570 -24.64 -7.82 14.73
N ILE A 571 -24.03 -8.98 14.97
CA ILE A 571 -24.51 -10.29 14.55
C ILE A 571 -24.83 -11.11 15.81
N PRO A 572 -26.05 -11.65 15.97
CA PRO A 572 -26.42 -12.46 17.13
C PRO A 572 -25.51 -13.66 17.37
N VAL A 573 -25.46 -14.13 18.62
CA VAL A 573 -24.71 -15.35 18.97
C VAL A 573 -25.24 -16.55 18.18
N PRO A 574 -24.36 -17.34 17.54
CA PRO A 574 -24.78 -18.53 16.81
C PRO A 574 -25.07 -19.70 17.78
N PRO A 575 -25.79 -20.74 17.33
CA PRO A 575 -26.07 -21.93 18.14
C PRO A 575 -24.80 -22.67 18.60
N ASP A 576 -24.86 -23.30 19.77
CA ASP A 576 -23.78 -24.13 20.31
C ASP A 576 -23.35 -25.22 19.31
N ARG A 577 -22.03 -25.44 19.21
CA ARG A 577 -21.43 -26.43 18.32
C ARG A 577 -20.86 -27.59 19.13
N TYR A 578 -21.30 -28.81 18.81
CA TYR A 578 -20.82 -30.03 19.45
C TYR A 578 -19.93 -30.83 18.51
N ILE A 579 -18.72 -31.20 18.96
CA ILE A 579 -17.73 -31.95 18.17
C ILE A 579 -17.43 -33.26 18.89
N ALA A 580 -17.51 -34.39 18.19
CA ALA A 580 -17.15 -35.69 18.75
C ALA A 580 -15.64 -35.78 19.01
N SER A 581 -15.26 -36.28 20.19
CA SER A 581 -13.87 -36.46 20.61
C SER A 581 -13.61 -37.95 20.91
N PRO A 582 -12.81 -38.64 20.07
CA PRO A 582 -12.50 -40.06 20.27
C PRO A 582 -11.49 -40.29 21.42
N THR A 583 -10.93 -39.23 21.99
CA THR A 583 -9.99 -39.28 23.12
C THR A 583 -10.66 -39.01 24.47
N MET A 584 -11.94 -38.63 24.48
CA MET A 584 -12.72 -38.38 25.69
C MET A 584 -13.71 -39.53 25.96
N PRO A 585 -13.88 -39.99 27.22
CA PRO A 585 -14.84 -41.05 27.57
C PRO A 585 -16.27 -40.72 27.14
N THR A 586 -17.00 -41.72 26.66
CA THR A 586 -18.41 -41.59 26.27
C THR A 586 -19.24 -40.90 27.34
N GLY A 587 -19.97 -39.86 26.95
CA GLY A 587 -20.84 -39.07 27.83
C GLY A 587 -20.15 -37.89 28.55
N LYS A 588 -18.81 -37.78 28.48
CA LYS A 588 -18.09 -36.59 28.99
C LYS A 588 -18.23 -35.43 28.01
N ILE A 589 -18.69 -34.27 28.48
CA ILE A 589 -18.74 -33.03 27.70
C ILE A 589 -17.70 -32.05 28.25
N THR A 590 -16.93 -31.39 27.38
CA THR A 590 -15.98 -30.34 27.78
C THR A 590 -16.05 -29.21 26.77
N CYS A 591 -16.38 -28.00 27.23
CA CYS A 591 -16.50 -26.84 26.35
C CYS A 591 -15.22 -26.00 26.36
N THR A 592 -14.74 -25.64 25.17
CA THR A 592 -13.45 -24.95 24.97
C THR A 592 -13.60 -23.45 24.74
N THR A 593 -14.81 -22.97 24.42
CA THR A 593 -15.10 -21.55 24.15
C THR A 593 -16.49 -21.16 24.64
N SER A 594 -16.70 -19.88 24.96
CA SER A 594 -18.02 -19.28 25.21
C SER A 594 -18.64 -18.72 23.92
N THR A 595 -19.92 -18.33 23.96
CA THR A 595 -20.55 -17.64 22.83
C THR A 595 -20.14 -16.18 22.77
N TYR A 596 -19.92 -15.66 21.55
CA TYR A 596 -19.61 -14.25 21.31
C TYR A 596 -20.48 -13.71 20.18
N ARG A 597 -20.98 -12.48 20.34
CA ARG A 597 -21.69 -11.77 19.27
C ARG A 597 -20.69 -11.27 18.23
N GLY A 598 -21.07 -11.29 16.95
CA GLY A 598 -20.28 -10.65 15.91
C GLY A 598 -20.48 -9.15 15.94
N ILE A 599 -19.45 -8.37 15.64
CA ILE A 599 -19.51 -6.92 15.67
C ILE A 599 -18.37 -6.33 14.83
N THR A 600 -18.59 -5.16 14.25
CA THR A 600 -17.53 -4.34 13.67
C THR A 600 -17.18 -3.20 14.63
N ALA A 601 -15.90 -2.92 14.83
CA ALA A 601 -15.42 -1.84 15.67
C ALA A 601 -14.41 -0.98 14.92
N ASP A 602 -14.68 0.32 14.79
CA ASP A 602 -13.81 1.28 14.13
C ASP A 602 -13.17 2.21 15.17
N ALA A 603 -11.85 2.12 15.36
CA ALA A 603 -11.10 3.03 16.23
C ALA A 603 -10.31 4.02 15.39
N THR A 604 -10.54 5.32 15.60
CA THR A 604 -9.78 6.37 14.93
C THR A 604 -8.48 6.64 15.69
N TYR A 605 -7.37 6.60 14.99
CA TYR A 605 -6.05 6.95 15.49
C TYR A 605 -5.58 8.23 14.82
N THR A 606 -5.24 9.23 15.61
CA THR A 606 -4.79 10.55 15.13
C THR A 606 -3.45 10.90 15.74
N VAL A 607 -2.48 11.26 14.91
CA VAL A 607 -1.17 11.76 15.34
C VAL A 607 -1.01 13.18 14.83
N THR A 608 -0.85 14.13 15.74
CA THR A 608 -0.55 15.53 15.43
C THR A 608 0.93 15.79 15.66
N TYR A 609 1.64 16.20 14.62
CA TYR A 609 3.06 16.51 14.65
C TYR A 609 3.31 17.99 15.00
N PRO A 610 4.52 18.36 15.48
CA PRO A 610 4.84 19.74 15.88
C PRO A 610 4.74 20.78 14.77
N ASP A 611 4.89 20.36 13.52
CA ASP A 611 4.75 21.21 12.34
C ASP A 611 3.29 21.49 11.95
N GLY A 612 2.33 20.91 12.69
CA GLY A 612 0.90 21.00 12.43
C GLY A 612 0.38 19.92 11.48
N THR A 613 1.24 19.02 10.97
CA THR A 613 0.81 17.88 10.15
C THR A 613 -0.02 16.93 11.00
N ILE A 614 -1.17 16.49 10.48
CA ILE A 614 -2.04 15.51 11.13
C ILE A 614 -2.09 14.26 10.25
N LYS A 615 -1.73 13.11 10.83
CA LYS A 615 -1.98 11.80 10.23
C LYS A 615 -3.14 11.13 10.94
N LYS A 616 -4.03 10.50 10.17
CA LYS A 616 -5.23 9.88 10.70
C LYS A 616 -5.44 8.52 10.03
N ASP A 617 -5.54 7.49 10.85
CA ASP A 617 -5.84 6.12 10.44
C ASP A 617 -7.11 5.62 11.13
N VAL A 618 -7.81 4.67 10.51
CA VAL A 618 -8.97 4.01 11.11
C VAL A 618 -8.69 2.52 11.22
N PHE A 619 -8.53 2.04 12.45
CA PHE A 619 -8.41 0.64 12.75
C PHE A 619 -9.78 -0.01 12.81
N ARG A 620 -10.19 -0.59 11.67
CA ARG A 620 -11.41 -1.40 11.56
C ARG A 620 -11.14 -2.83 12.01
N SER A 621 -11.96 -3.32 12.93
CA SER A 621 -11.94 -4.71 13.40
C SER A 621 -13.28 -5.37 13.11
N VAL A 622 -13.26 -6.48 12.38
CA VAL A 622 -14.46 -7.25 12.06
C VAL A 622 -14.42 -8.55 12.85
N TYR A 623 -15.31 -8.65 13.84
CA TYR A 623 -15.44 -9.83 14.69
C TYR A 623 -16.62 -10.68 14.22
N GLN A 624 -16.36 -11.97 14.10
CA GLN A 624 -17.36 -12.97 13.77
C GLN A 624 -18.19 -13.34 14.99
N ALA A 625 -19.45 -13.70 14.76
CA ALA A 625 -20.25 -14.32 15.79
C ALA A 625 -19.73 -15.74 16.02
N TRP A 626 -19.51 -16.10 17.28
CA TRP A 626 -18.78 -17.31 17.65
C TRP A 626 -19.63 -18.24 18.53
N PRO A 627 -19.77 -19.53 18.18
CA PRO A 627 -20.54 -20.47 18.96
C PRO A 627 -19.73 -20.94 20.17
N LYS A 628 -20.44 -21.32 21.23
CA LYS A 628 -19.83 -22.14 22.28
C LYS A 628 -19.51 -23.51 21.68
N VAL A 629 -18.23 -23.88 21.69
CA VAL A 629 -17.78 -25.19 21.18
C VAL A 629 -17.61 -26.16 22.33
N CYS A 630 -18.27 -27.32 22.24
CA CYS A 630 -18.19 -28.40 23.21
C CYS A 630 -17.74 -29.71 22.57
N LEU A 631 -16.72 -30.35 23.16
CA LEU A 631 -16.28 -31.69 22.83
C LEU A 631 -17.15 -32.72 23.55
N ILE A 632 -17.70 -33.69 22.83
CA ILE A 632 -18.45 -34.83 23.37
C ILE A 632 -17.59 -36.08 23.24
N GLY A 633 -17.29 -36.73 24.35
CA GLY A 633 -16.52 -37.97 24.33
C GLY A 633 -17.27 -39.11 23.67
N THR A 634 -16.54 -39.85 22.83
CA THR A 634 -17.01 -41.08 22.15
C THR A 634 -16.07 -42.27 22.39
N ALA A 635 -15.04 -42.10 23.23
CA ALA A 635 -14.12 -43.18 23.58
C ALA A 635 -14.87 -44.21 24.45
N PRO A 636 -14.83 -45.51 24.10
CA PRO A 636 -15.42 -46.55 24.92
C PRO A 636 -14.89 -46.47 26.35
N ILE A 637 -15.78 -46.53 27.34
CA ILE A 637 -15.38 -46.62 28.74
C ILE A 637 -14.72 -48.00 28.92
N PRO A 638 -13.47 -48.09 29.40
CA PRO A 638 -12.85 -49.38 29.69
C PRO A 638 -13.73 -50.16 30.67
N PRO A 639 -13.95 -51.47 30.45
CA PRO A 639 -14.75 -52.27 31.38
C PRO A 639 -14.18 -52.17 32.80
N GLN A 640 -15.06 -51.90 33.77
CA GLN A 640 -14.74 -51.76 35.20
C GLN A 640 -14.27 -53.08 35.83
#